data_AF-A0AAP5V528-F1
#
_entry.id   AF-A0AAP5V528-F1
#
_cell.length_a   1.000
_cell.length_b   1.000
_cell.length_c   1.000
_cell.angle_alpha   90.00
_cell.angle_beta   90.00
_cell.angle_gamma   90.00
#
_symmetry.space_group_name_H-M   'P 1'
#
loop_
_entity.id
_entity.type
_entity.pdbx_description
1 polymer ?
#
loop_
_entity_poly.entity_id
_entity_poly.type
_entity_poly.pdbx_seq_one_letter_code
_entity_poly.pdbx_strand_id
1 'polypeptide(L)'
;MSIKKLSVLLSIFLIALSSIFSFAGNKAFADSFAGDPNTKVTGWAFDESIGGYLPTEQIKSVSDPTRFAYCLEPGKHSPDHVDMPSAGQMNDKVYRVLSYGYPNATASELGVSSNAKAHYATQIAIWLTIGEVKASDLTYSDNSIEKAVQHLLNKAAIEKDTQNVSVTVTPDNAKASVKGDYLVTEPYTVKSSATGTYTVSLSGAPKKAVVTDVNGKVKSTFAANEQFKIQLPKNTPTDKVKVTVNTEMNKLVSMQYNSDGTYQNIVSLKEVKKNVEVGVSASWETTGALQILKVTEDNAPLTGVIFDIFNQSGEKVTSVQTDKNGKATASKLPIGNYTAVETKTAEGFILDQEPKTVTVNADETTTLSIINKKIRGNVELKKIDTDSKNSLEGAVFELLNSKGKAIGQYTTDKEGKILIKNLEYGSYSFVEKSAPNGYVLNTEPINFDVKENKKTVQIQADNKMITGSLEITKTDVADGNTRLKGAEFTIFNENGEEVAKGKTDKDGIARFDNLPFGKYSYKETFAPRGYLINEETFSFEIKENGQIIKHMVADKKKAVAAAPVFEKASPVVKTEKVQTVVKPVQNTVKEEQPVKENTLPNTGNPNQYRAVMIGLFLIIIGAAWYLLKRKKAQSDSE
;
A
#
# COMPACT_ATOMS: atom_id res chain seq x y z
N MET A 1 2.33 27.81 20.14
CA MET A 1 3.57 27.28 20.75
C MET A 1 4.40 26.64 19.64
N SER A 2 5.17 27.35 18.82
CA SER A 2 6.38 28.15 19.06
C SER A 2 7.47 27.43 19.86
N ILE A 3 8.37 26.73 19.18
CA ILE A 3 9.83 26.89 19.40
C ILE A 3 10.53 26.85 18.02
N LYS A 4 11.32 27.90 17.80
CA LYS A 4 12.10 28.22 16.60
C LYS A 4 13.42 27.46 16.55
N LYS A 5 13.89 27.26 15.31
CA LYS A 5 15.29 27.33 14.82
C LYS A 5 16.41 27.31 15.89
N LEU A 6 17.30 26.33 15.78
CA LEU A 6 18.71 26.55 16.07
C LEU A 6 19.56 25.83 15.01
N SER A 7 20.04 26.60 14.03
CA SER A 7 21.15 26.23 13.18
C SER A 7 22.43 26.50 13.96
N VAL A 8 23.24 25.46 14.20
CA VAL A 8 24.66 25.62 14.51
C VAL A 8 25.39 24.68 13.58
N LEU A 9 26.08 25.26 12.59
CA LEU A 9 27.17 24.59 11.87
C LEU A 9 28.21 24.20 12.92
N LEU A 10 28.32 22.91 13.21
CA LEU A 10 29.49 22.36 13.87
C LEU A 10 30.28 21.60 12.80
N SER A 11 31.12 22.34 12.07
CA SER A 11 32.18 21.76 11.26
C SER A 11 33.21 21.18 12.23
N ILE A 12 32.99 19.95 12.68
CA ILE A 12 33.98 19.18 13.43
C ILE A 12 35.09 18.85 12.44
N PHE A 13 36.17 19.63 12.50
CA PHE A 13 37.45 19.27 11.90
C PHE A 13 37.97 18.07 12.71
N LEU A 14 37.61 16.85 12.27
CA LEU A 14 38.15 15.63 12.85
C LEU A 14 39.61 15.52 12.37
N ILE A 15 40.51 16.19 13.09
CA ILE A 15 41.93 15.86 13.03
C ILE A 15 42.02 14.45 13.61
N ALA A 16 42.00 13.45 12.73
CA ALA A 16 42.38 12.10 13.10
C ALA A 16 43.85 12.15 13.53
N LEU A 17 44.06 12.39 14.83
CA LEU A 17 45.31 12.10 15.50
C LEU A 17 45.41 10.58 15.55
N SER A 18 45.85 9.97 14.44
CA SER A 18 46.18 8.55 14.38
C SER A 18 47.51 8.33 15.09
N SER A 19 47.51 8.44 16.42
CA SER A 19 48.63 8.06 17.27
C SER A 19 48.37 6.70 17.92
N ILE A 20 47.95 5.70 17.16
CA ILE A 20 48.04 4.28 17.54
C ILE A 20 48.19 3.45 16.25
N PHE A 21 49.37 3.46 15.64
CA PHE A 21 49.82 2.35 14.83
C PHE A 21 50.93 1.65 15.61
N SER A 22 50.62 0.47 16.11
CA SER A 22 51.64 -0.53 16.46
C SER A 22 52.49 -0.72 15.21
N PHE A 23 53.72 -0.23 15.25
CA PHE A 23 54.72 -0.48 14.21
C PHE A 23 54.90 -2.00 14.09
N ALA A 24 54.30 -2.60 13.05
CA ALA A 24 54.81 -3.85 12.52
C ALA A 24 56.28 -3.62 12.17
N GLY A 25 57.17 -4.43 12.72
CA GLY A 25 58.61 -4.21 12.69
C GLY A 25 59.11 -3.81 11.30
N ASN A 26 59.65 -2.58 11.19
CA ASN A 26 60.46 -2.21 10.05
C ASN A 26 61.61 -3.21 10.00
N LYS A 27 61.60 -4.11 9.01
CA LYS A 27 62.82 -4.83 8.66
C LYS A 27 63.86 -3.78 8.33
N ALA A 28 64.93 -3.73 9.11
CA ALA A 28 66.10 -2.93 8.77
C ALA A 28 66.53 -3.33 7.35
N PHE A 29 66.65 -2.34 6.46
CA PHE A 29 67.24 -2.53 5.13
C PHE A 29 68.62 -1.88 5.15
N ALA A 30 69.52 -2.35 4.30
CA ALA A 30 70.83 -1.73 4.13
C ALA A 30 70.93 -1.10 2.74
N ASP A 31 71.57 0.06 2.65
CA ASP A 31 71.98 0.67 1.39
C ASP A 31 73.50 0.85 1.41
N SER A 32 74.15 0.70 0.25
CA SER A 32 75.59 0.92 0.10
C SER A 32 75.92 2.38 -0.22
N PHE A 33 76.97 2.91 0.41
CA PHE A 33 77.44 4.29 0.23
C PHE A 33 78.95 4.35 0.04
N ALA A 34 79.40 5.34 -0.72
CA ALA A 34 80.81 5.63 -0.94
C ALA A 34 81.07 7.15 -0.91
N GLY A 35 82.11 7.55 -0.18
CA GLY A 35 82.67 8.90 -0.23
C GLY A 35 83.52 9.10 -1.48
N ASP A 36 83.38 10.25 -2.14
CA ASP A 36 84.21 10.61 -3.30
C ASP A 36 85.38 11.52 -2.87
N PRO A 37 86.61 10.99 -2.76
CA PRO A 37 87.76 11.77 -2.29
C PRO A 37 88.12 12.95 -3.21
N ASN A 38 87.63 12.98 -4.46
CA ASN A 38 87.88 14.05 -5.42
C ASN A 38 86.97 15.27 -5.21
N THR A 39 85.98 15.17 -4.31
CA THR A 39 84.98 16.22 -4.07
C THR A 39 85.27 17.07 -2.85
N LYS A 40 86.47 16.96 -2.28
CA LYS A 40 86.94 17.78 -1.15
C LYS A 40 86.87 19.26 -1.52
N VAL A 41 86.28 20.05 -0.63
CA VAL A 41 86.10 21.50 -0.80
C VAL A 41 87.29 22.22 -0.17
N THR A 42 87.66 23.39 -0.68
CA THR A 42 88.64 24.27 -0.03
C THR A 42 87.91 25.34 0.78
N GLY A 43 88.52 25.83 1.87
CA GLY A 43 87.89 26.81 2.75
C GLY A 43 87.00 26.18 3.82
N TRP A 44 87.55 25.20 4.54
CA TRP A 44 86.89 24.59 5.69
C TRP A 44 86.72 25.61 6.83
N ALA A 45 85.62 25.49 7.57
CA ALA A 45 85.44 26.19 8.84
C ALA A 45 86.39 25.59 9.89
N PHE A 46 86.94 26.46 10.73
CA PHE A 46 87.74 26.07 11.88
C PHE A 46 86.83 25.97 13.11
N ASP A 47 86.91 24.85 13.84
CA ASP A 47 86.18 24.61 15.07
C ASP A 47 87.15 24.71 16.26
N GLU A 48 86.97 25.76 17.07
CA GLU A 48 87.82 26.06 18.23
C GLU A 48 87.76 24.95 19.30
N SER A 49 86.65 24.22 19.39
CA SER A 49 86.47 23.17 20.40
C SER A 49 87.37 21.95 20.20
N ILE A 50 87.71 21.65 18.94
CA ILE A 50 88.63 20.58 18.54
C ILE A 50 89.99 21.09 18.06
N GLY A 51 90.17 22.42 17.98
CA GLY A 51 91.40 23.06 17.51
C GLY A 51 91.77 22.71 16.07
N GLY A 52 90.77 22.51 15.20
CA GLY A 52 90.99 21.96 13.86
C GLY A 52 89.93 22.36 12.83
N TYR A 53 90.24 22.11 11.56
CA TYR A 53 89.28 22.31 10.47
C TYR A 53 88.28 21.14 10.39
N LEU A 54 87.08 21.41 9.88
CA LEU A 54 86.05 20.41 9.64
C LEU A 54 85.98 20.00 8.16
N PRO A 55 86.83 19.07 7.68
CA PRO A 55 86.77 18.58 6.31
C PRO A 55 85.58 17.65 6.08
N THR A 56 85.16 17.56 4.83
CA THR A 56 84.18 16.56 4.37
C THR A 56 84.41 16.24 2.90
N GLU A 57 83.72 15.23 2.40
CA GLU A 57 83.63 14.89 0.99
C GLU A 57 82.18 14.52 0.67
N GLN A 58 81.81 14.51 -0.61
CA GLN A 58 80.48 14.07 -1.01
C GLN A 58 80.37 12.56 -0.81
N ILE A 59 79.35 12.15 -0.05
CA ILE A 59 78.97 10.75 0.09
C ILE A 59 77.75 10.51 -0.80
N LYS A 60 77.78 9.45 -1.61
CA LYS A 60 76.68 9.09 -2.51
C LYS A 60 76.29 7.64 -2.31
N SER A 61 75.04 7.31 -2.60
CA SER A 61 74.64 5.92 -2.67
C SER A 61 75.26 5.26 -3.90
N VAL A 62 75.75 4.03 -3.72
CA VAL A 62 76.37 3.25 -4.80
C VAL A 62 75.33 2.84 -5.85
N SER A 63 74.09 2.53 -5.42
CA SER A 63 73.00 2.12 -6.31
C SER A 63 72.27 3.29 -6.97
N ASP A 64 72.32 4.48 -6.37
CA ASP A 64 71.75 5.72 -6.88
C ASP A 64 72.72 6.89 -6.64
N PRO A 65 73.62 7.17 -7.59
CA PRO A 65 74.60 8.25 -7.46
C PRO A 65 73.99 9.66 -7.37
N THR A 66 72.69 9.82 -7.64
CA THR A 66 71.98 11.09 -7.46
C THR A 66 71.58 11.32 -6.00
N ARG A 67 71.57 10.26 -5.17
CA ARG A 67 71.24 10.30 -3.75
C ARG A 67 72.49 10.57 -2.92
N PHE A 68 72.59 11.81 -2.43
CA PHE A 68 73.64 12.23 -1.52
C PHE A 68 73.35 11.80 -0.08
N ALA A 69 74.40 11.54 0.67
CA ALA A 69 74.39 11.35 2.11
C ALA A 69 75.32 12.35 2.79
N TYR A 70 75.02 12.65 4.03
CA TYR A 70 75.74 13.61 4.86
C TYR A 70 76.24 12.94 6.13
N CYS A 71 77.44 13.33 6.53
CA CYS A 71 78.13 12.92 7.74
C CYS A 71 77.33 13.27 8.99
N LEU A 72 77.22 12.34 9.94
CA LEU A 72 76.67 12.62 11.26
C LEU A 72 77.74 12.72 12.35
N GLU A 73 78.98 12.33 12.08
CA GLU A 73 80.06 12.31 13.08
C GLU A 73 81.31 12.99 12.51
N PRO A 74 81.54 14.29 12.82
CA PRO A 74 82.71 15.01 12.33
C PRO A 74 84.03 14.30 12.67
N GLY A 75 84.96 14.25 11.70
CA GLY A 75 86.31 13.70 11.91
C GLY A 75 86.45 12.18 11.73
N LYS A 76 85.36 11.43 11.55
CA LYS A 76 85.41 10.00 11.17
C LYS A 76 85.42 9.82 9.64
N HIS A 77 85.96 8.70 9.18
CA HIS A 77 86.04 8.39 7.75
C HIS A 77 84.65 8.15 7.13
N SER A 78 84.45 8.68 5.92
CA SER A 78 83.30 8.35 5.08
C SER A 78 83.30 6.89 4.65
N PRO A 79 82.12 6.28 4.44
CA PRO A 79 82.01 4.90 3.97
C PRO A 79 82.67 4.72 2.59
N ASP A 80 83.19 3.52 2.32
CA ASP A 80 83.76 3.13 1.02
C ASP A 80 83.13 1.80 0.55
N HIS A 81 82.13 1.91 -0.33
CA HIS A 81 81.39 0.77 -0.90
C HIS A 81 80.85 -0.22 0.14
N VAL A 82 80.43 0.28 1.31
CA VAL A 82 79.96 -0.57 2.42
C VAL A 82 78.45 -0.49 2.57
N ASP A 83 77.82 -1.64 2.83
CA ASP A 83 76.41 -1.71 3.18
C ASP A 83 76.18 -1.18 4.59
N MET A 84 75.34 -0.16 4.72
CA MET A 84 75.02 0.45 6.00
C MET A 84 73.55 0.17 6.35
N PRO A 85 73.24 -0.48 7.48
CA PRO A 85 71.87 -0.71 7.91
C PRO A 85 71.16 0.59 8.29
N SER A 86 69.89 0.71 7.89
CA SER A 86 69.00 1.82 8.27
C SER A 86 68.75 1.82 9.78
N ALA A 87 68.88 2.98 10.41
CA ALA A 87 68.69 3.19 11.85
C ALA A 87 67.43 4.00 12.19
N GLY A 88 66.60 4.34 11.20
CA GLY A 88 65.34 5.06 11.38
C GLY A 88 65.36 6.48 10.83
N GLN A 89 64.25 7.20 11.04
CA GLN A 89 64.07 8.56 10.55
C GLN A 89 64.64 9.57 11.55
N MET A 90 65.45 10.52 11.07
CA MET A 90 65.87 11.68 11.86
C MET A 90 64.72 12.68 12.03
N ASN A 91 64.89 13.67 12.91
CA ASN A 91 63.85 14.66 13.19
C ASN A 91 63.56 15.59 12.00
N ASP A 92 62.42 16.27 12.03
CA ASP A 92 61.98 17.12 10.91
C ASP A 92 62.92 18.33 10.65
N LYS A 93 63.74 18.77 11.61
CA LYS A 93 64.73 19.84 11.36
C LYS A 93 65.82 19.34 10.42
N VAL A 94 66.36 18.14 10.67
CA VAL A 94 67.36 17.52 9.78
C VAL A 94 66.76 17.28 8.40
N TYR A 95 65.54 16.75 8.32
CA TYR A 95 64.80 16.60 7.05
C TYR A 95 64.69 17.92 6.28
N ARG A 96 64.35 19.04 6.94
CA ARG A 96 64.26 20.35 6.30
C ARG A 96 65.62 20.86 5.83
N VAL A 97 66.69 20.69 6.61
CA VAL A 97 68.05 21.04 6.16
C VAL A 97 68.41 20.28 4.88
N LEU A 98 68.12 18.98 4.80
CA LEU A 98 68.37 18.19 3.60
C LEU A 98 67.45 18.55 2.43
N SER A 99 66.18 18.86 2.70
CA SER A 99 65.17 19.20 1.68
C SER A 99 65.44 20.57 1.05
N TYR A 100 65.98 21.51 1.83
CA TYR A 100 66.31 22.86 1.38
C TYR A 100 67.79 23.06 1.07
N GLY A 101 68.63 22.07 1.37
CA GLY A 101 70.06 22.06 1.08
C GLY A 101 70.39 21.34 -0.22
N TYR A 102 71.68 21.23 -0.50
CA TYR A 102 72.17 20.54 -1.69
C TYR A 102 71.89 19.03 -1.60
N PRO A 103 71.57 18.32 -2.71
CA PRO A 103 71.39 18.83 -4.07
C PRO A 103 69.96 19.33 -4.38
N ASN A 104 69.03 19.30 -3.43
CA ASN A 104 67.63 19.72 -3.67
C ASN A 104 67.51 21.23 -3.91
N ALA A 105 68.41 22.02 -3.33
CA ALA A 105 68.69 23.39 -3.72
C ALA A 105 70.01 23.46 -4.49
N THR A 106 70.00 24.25 -5.56
CA THR A 106 71.17 24.55 -6.36
C THR A 106 72.14 25.46 -5.61
N ALA A 107 73.42 25.47 -6.02
CA ALA A 107 74.41 26.40 -5.46
C ALA A 107 73.98 27.87 -5.54
N SER A 108 73.32 28.25 -6.64
CA SER A 108 72.80 29.61 -6.83
C SER A 108 71.69 29.95 -5.84
N GLU A 109 70.76 29.03 -5.56
CA GLU A 109 69.67 29.25 -4.59
C GLU A 109 70.19 29.39 -3.15
N LEU A 110 71.30 28.72 -2.84
CA LEU A 110 71.99 28.84 -1.55
C LEU A 110 72.95 30.04 -1.48
N GLY A 111 73.11 30.79 -2.57
CA GLY A 111 73.97 31.98 -2.62
C GLY A 111 75.48 31.69 -2.64
N VAL A 112 75.89 30.51 -3.12
CA VAL A 112 77.30 30.09 -3.20
C VAL A 112 77.73 29.81 -4.64
N SER A 113 79.03 29.92 -4.91
CA SER A 113 79.60 29.89 -6.27
C SER A 113 79.79 28.49 -6.87
N SER A 114 79.62 27.41 -6.09
CA SER A 114 79.81 26.05 -6.60
C SER A 114 79.00 25.01 -5.82
N ASN A 115 78.71 23.87 -6.48
CA ASN A 115 78.06 22.72 -5.85
C ASN A 115 78.88 22.15 -4.67
N ALA A 116 80.20 22.26 -4.73
CA ALA A 116 81.09 21.89 -3.64
C ALA A 116 80.81 22.74 -2.38
N LYS A 117 80.74 24.07 -2.52
CA LYS A 117 80.39 24.98 -1.42
C LYS A 117 78.96 24.76 -0.92
N ALA A 118 78.02 24.48 -1.82
CA ALA A 118 76.62 24.18 -1.49
C ALA A 118 76.48 22.91 -0.64
N HIS A 119 77.18 21.84 -1.05
CA HIS A 119 77.31 20.61 -0.28
C HIS A 119 77.92 20.89 1.10
N TYR A 120 79.04 21.63 1.17
CA TYR A 120 79.69 21.91 2.44
C TYR A 120 78.82 22.73 3.40
N ALA A 121 78.14 23.76 2.91
CA ALA A 121 77.18 24.53 3.71
C ALA A 121 76.05 23.62 4.25
N THR A 122 75.57 22.68 3.44
CA THR A 122 74.56 21.71 3.88
C THR A 122 75.13 20.77 4.96
N GLN A 123 76.36 20.28 4.80
CA GLN A 123 77.02 19.43 5.79
C GLN A 123 77.21 20.13 7.15
N ILE A 124 77.69 21.37 7.14
CA ILE A 124 77.86 22.16 8.37
C ILE A 124 76.50 22.43 9.03
N ALA A 125 75.47 22.76 8.26
CA ALA A 125 74.12 22.95 8.77
C ALA A 125 73.57 21.66 9.42
N ILE A 126 73.88 20.47 8.87
CA ILE A 126 73.51 19.18 9.49
C ILE A 126 74.17 19.04 10.86
N TRP A 127 75.50 19.18 10.97
CA TRP A 127 76.22 19.05 12.24
C TRP A 127 75.73 20.04 13.31
N LEU A 128 75.49 21.29 12.93
CA LEU A 128 74.90 22.30 13.82
C LEU A 128 73.46 21.92 14.26
N THR A 129 72.68 21.32 13.36
CA THR A 129 71.29 20.93 13.66
C THR A 129 71.21 19.74 14.61
N ILE A 130 72.14 18.79 14.51
CA ILE A 130 72.20 17.61 15.40
C ILE A 130 72.97 17.88 16.70
N GLY A 131 73.71 18.99 16.78
CA GLY A 131 74.42 19.42 17.98
C GLY A 131 75.85 18.88 18.13
N GLU A 132 76.40 18.26 17.09
CA GLU A 132 77.79 17.78 17.07
C GLU A 132 78.80 18.94 17.02
N VAL A 133 78.37 20.10 16.53
CA VAL A 133 79.17 21.33 16.43
C VAL A 133 78.34 22.49 16.98
N LYS A 134 79.00 23.48 17.60
CA LYS A 134 78.37 24.70 18.09
C LYS A 134 78.69 25.89 17.20
N ALA A 135 77.68 26.69 16.88
CA ALA A 135 77.86 27.88 16.05
C ALA A 135 78.82 28.91 16.68
N SER A 136 78.92 28.97 18.02
CA SER A 136 79.85 29.84 18.73
C SER A 136 81.32 29.49 18.53
N ASP A 137 81.59 28.23 18.18
CA ASP A 137 82.95 27.67 18.14
C ASP A 137 83.47 27.65 16.69
N LEU A 138 82.65 28.07 15.72
CA LEU A 138 82.96 28.05 14.30
C LEU A 138 83.48 29.39 13.77
N THR A 139 84.63 29.35 13.13
CA THR A 139 85.15 30.44 12.29
C THR A 139 85.12 30.04 10.82
N TYR A 140 84.34 30.76 10.01
CA TYR A 140 84.22 30.51 8.58
C TYR A 140 85.31 31.24 7.79
N SER A 141 86.01 30.51 6.92
CA SER A 141 86.97 31.12 5.97
C SER A 141 86.30 31.72 4.73
N ASP A 142 85.03 31.38 4.48
CA ASP A 142 84.21 31.91 3.38
C ASP A 142 82.83 32.37 3.89
N ASN A 143 82.61 33.69 3.87
CA ASN A 143 81.35 34.33 4.30
C ASN A 143 80.13 33.88 3.48
N SER A 144 80.31 33.43 2.23
CA SER A 144 79.18 32.90 1.44
C SER A 144 78.66 31.57 2.02
N ILE A 145 79.56 30.75 2.57
CA ILE A 145 79.23 29.47 3.21
C ILE A 145 78.53 29.73 4.54
N GLU A 146 79.02 30.67 5.34
CA GLU A 146 78.36 31.09 6.59
C GLU A 146 76.91 31.54 6.34
N LYS A 147 76.71 32.42 5.35
CA LYS A 147 75.37 32.89 4.97
C LYS A 147 74.46 31.75 4.50
N ALA A 148 74.99 30.81 3.72
CA ALA A 148 74.24 29.64 3.27
C ALA A 148 73.84 28.72 4.44
N VAL A 149 74.75 28.48 5.40
CA VAL A 149 74.46 27.73 6.62
C VAL A 149 73.35 28.41 7.41
N GLN A 150 73.47 29.72 7.67
CA GLN A 150 72.45 30.47 8.41
C GLN A 150 71.10 30.48 7.67
N HIS A 151 71.11 30.58 6.34
CA HIS A 151 69.89 30.46 5.53
C HIS A 151 69.19 29.11 5.75
N LEU A 152 69.96 28.01 5.70
CA LEU A 152 69.42 26.65 5.91
C LEU A 152 68.89 26.44 7.33
N LEU A 153 69.63 26.87 8.35
CA LEU A 153 69.19 26.76 9.75
C LEU A 153 67.92 27.56 10.00
N ASN A 154 67.84 28.80 9.48
CA ASN A 154 66.65 29.64 9.59
C ASN A 154 65.45 29.01 8.87
N LYS A 155 65.63 28.51 7.64
CA LYS A 155 64.57 27.77 6.93
C LYS A 155 64.12 26.55 7.72
N ALA A 156 65.05 25.74 8.22
CA ALA A 156 64.73 24.55 9.01
C ALA A 156 64.03 24.88 10.34
N ALA A 157 64.19 26.10 10.87
CA ALA A 157 63.49 26.57 12.07
C ALA A 157 62.07 27.11 11.78
N ILE A 158 61.88 27.79 10.65
CA ILE A 158 60.64 28.51 10.33
C ILE A 158 59.64 27.64 9.55
N GLU A 159 60.13 26.84 8.60
CA GLU A 159 59.28 26.03 7.72
C GLU A 159 58.64 24.86 8.47
N LYS A 160 57.43 24.48 8.02
CA LYS A 160 56.59 23.49 8.69
C LYS A 160 56.55 22.14 8.00
N ASP A 161 57.39 21.93 6.97
CA ASP A 161 57.44 20.64 6.29
C ASP A 161 57.84 19.53 7.25
N THR A 162 57.09 18.44 7.17
CA THR A 162 57.31 17.24 7.97
C THR A 162 57.52 16.04 7.08
N GLN A 163 58.05 14.98 7.67
CA GLN A 163 58.19 13.66 7.04
C GLN A 163 56.89 12.84 7.07
N ASN A 164 55.86 13.35 7.76
CA ASN A 164 54.55 12.72 7.80
C ASN A 164 53.78 12.99 6.50
N VAL A 165 52.94 12.03 6.12
CA VAL A 165 52.00 12.19 5.02
C VAL A 165 50.64 12.55 5.59
N SER A 166 50.07 13.65 5.11
CA SER A 166 48.70 14.04 5.41
C SER A 166 47.82 13.77 4.20
N VAL A 167 46.70 13.07 4.42
CA VAL A 167 45.68 12.82 3.41
C VAL A 167 44.35 13.29 3.97
N THR A 168 43.62 14.07 3.19
CA THR A 168 42.27 14.51 3.53
C THR A 168 41.31 14.12 2.41
N VAL A 169 40.12 13.66 2.78
CA VAL A 169 39.07 13.26 1.85
C VAL A 169 37.84 14.12 2.18
N THR A 170 37.29 14.82 1.19
CA THR A 170 36.14 15.70 1.40
C THR A 170 35.10 15.46 0.31
N PRO A 171 33.81 15.32 0.66
CA PRO A 171 33.23 15.42 2.01
C PRO A 171 33.39 14.14 2.84
N ASP A 172 33.23 14.24 4.16
CA ASP A 172 33.19 13.08 5.08
C ASP A 172 31.97 12.18 4.82
N ASN A 173 30.89 12.77 4.29
CA ASN A 173 29.72 12.07 3.80
C ASN A 173 29.22 12.68 2.49
N ALA A 174 29.35 11.96 1.37
CA ALA A 174 28.76 12.40 0.11
C ALA A 174 27.34 11.86 -0.03
N LYS A 175 26.39 12.73 -0.36
CA LYS A 175 25.02 12.31 -0.65
C LYS A 175 24.88 11.89 -2.11
N ALA A 176 24.28 10.72 -2.36
CA ALA A 176 23.94 10.30 -3.72
C ALA A 176 22.53 10.73 -4.10
N SER A 177 22.35 11.12 -5.36
CA SER A 177 21.07 11.55 -5.94
C SER A 177 20.80 10.82 -7.25
N VAL A 178 19.53 10.71 -7.65
CA VAL A 178 19.14 10.03 -8.88
C VAL A 178 19.64 10.81 -10.11
N LYS A 179 20.35 10.10 -10.99
CA LYS A 179 20.86 10.57 -12.29
C LYS A 179 20.64 9.45 -13.32
N GLY A 180 19.54 9.53 -14.05
CA GLY A 180 19.12 8.47 -14.96
C GLY A 180 18.84 7.17 -14.20
N ASP A 181 19.49 6.07 -14.59
CA ASP A 181 19.29 4.75 -13.98
C ASP A 181 20.12 4.50 -12.70
N TYR A 182 20.83 5.52 -12.21
CA TYR A 182 21.75 5.39 -11.09
C TYR A 182 21.51 6.43 -9.99
N LEU A 183 21.91 6.08 -8.77
CA LEU A 183 22.28 7.05 -7.75
C LEU A 183 23.77 7.39 -7.92
N VAL A 184 24.09 8.67 -7.93
CA VAL A 184 25.48 9.16 -8.10
C VAL A 184 25.79 10.17 -7.00
N THR A 185 26.92 10.00 -6.33
CA THR A 185 27.40 10.98 -5.32
C THR A 185 27.94 12.24 -5.97
N GLU A 186 27.93 13.33 -5.20
CA GLU A 186 28.89 14.41 -5.42
C GLU A 186 30.34 13.87 -5.37
N PRO A 187 31.29 14.49 -6.10
CA PRO A 187 32.66 14.01 -6.15
C PRO A 187 33.37 14.16 -4.81
N TYR A 188 34.13 13.13 -4.45
CA TYR A 188 35.11 13.22 -3.37
C TYR A 188 36.40 13.84 -3.89
N THR A 189 36.96 14.76 -3.11
CA THR A 189 38.28 15.34 -3.34
C THR A 189 39.26 14.72 -2.35
N VAL A 190 40.35 14.15 -2.86
CA VAL A 190 41.43 13.56 -2.05
C VAL A 190 42.64 14.48 -2.13
N LYS A 191 42.96 15.23 -1.08
CA LYS A 191 44.18 16.06 -1.05
C LYS A 191 45.28 15.36 -0.26
N SER A 192 46.48 15.31 -0.83
CA SER A 192 47.67 14.71 -0.21
C SER A 192 48.85 15.69 -0.18
N SER A 193 49.63 15.66 0.89
CA SER A 193 50.92 16.37 0.99
C SER A 193 52.09 15.63 0.31
N ALA A 194 51.81 14.52 -0.36
CA ALA A 194 52.77 13.67 -1.05
C ALA A 194 52.20 13.18 -2.39
N THR A 195 53.08 12.85 -3.33
CA THR A 195 52.69 12.26 -4.62
C THR A 195 52.44 10.77 -4.48
N GLY A 196 51.58 10.19 -5.32
CA GLY A 196 51.31 8.76 -5.27
C GLY A 196 49.96 8.42 -5.87
N THR A 197 49.41 7.29 -5.44
CA THR A 197 48.10 6.82 -5.89
C THR A 197 47.23 6.42 -4.72
N TYR A 198 45.94 6.26 -5.00
CA TYR A 198 45.01 5.69 -4.03
C TYR A 198 43.99 4.77 -4.71
N THR A 199 43.43 3.88 -3.91
CA THR A 199 42.31 3.02 -4.26
C THR A 199 41.15 3.26 -3.30
N VAL A 200 39.93 2.90 -3.71
CA VAL A 200 38.72 3.10 -2.91
C VAL A 200 38.02 1.77 -2.72
N SER A 201 37.77 1.43 -1.46
CA SER A 201 37.06 0.23 -1.05
C SER A 201 35.72 0.59 -0.43
N LEU A 202 34.66 -0.11 -0.83
CA LEU A 202 33.31 0.10 -0.31
C LEU A 202 32.93 -1.07 0.59
N SER A 203 32.73 -0.83 1.88
CA SER A 203 32.37 -1.88 2.85
C SER A 203 30.87 -1.85 3.15
N GLY A 204 30.21 -3.01 3.02
CA GLY A 204 28.75 -3.13 3.16
C GLY A 204 27.96 -2.54 1.99
N ALA A 205 28.61 -2.34 0.84
CA ALA A 205 27.98 -1.70 -0.30
C ALA A 205 26.90 -2.58 -0.96
N PRO A 206 25.80 -2.00 -1.45
CA PRO A 206 24.84 -2.68 -2.29
C PRO A 206 25.50 -3.36 -3.51
N LYS A 207 24.92 -4.47 -3.98
CA LYS A 207 25.38 -5.14 -5.20
C LYS A 207 25.41 -4.15 -6.37
N LYS A 208 26.45 -4.22 -7.20
CA LYS A 208 26.69 -3.32 -8.36
C LYS A 208 27.05 -1.87 -8.01
N ALA A 209 27.31 -1.54 -6.74
CA ALA A 209 27.96 -0.27 -6.41
C ALA A 209 29.39 -0.28 -6.99
N VAL A 210 29.77 0.80 -7.66
CA VAL A 210 31.06 0.98 -8.31
C VAL A 210 31.68 2.33 -7.99
N VAL A 211 33.00 2.39 -8.03
CA VAL A 211 33.77 3.63 -7.95
C VAL A 211 34.09 4.10 -9.36
N THR A 212 33.87 5.38 -9.62
CA THR A 212 34.01 5.98 -10.95
C THR A 212 34.85 7.25 -10.88
N ASP A 213 35.41 7.65 -12.01
CA ASP A 213 35.93 9.01 -12.18
C ASP A 213 34.78 10.04 -12.25
N VAL A 214 35.13 11.32 -12.37
CA VAL A 214 34.12 12.40 -12.44
C VAL A 214 33.20 12.31 -13.65
N ASN A 215 33.60 11.58 -14.70
CA ASN A 215 32.87 11.36 -15.95
C ASN A 215 32.03 10.06 -15.92
N GLY A 216 32.05 9.30 -14.82
CA GLY A 216 31.28 8.06 -14.67
C GLY A 216 31.98 6.80 -15.21
N LYS A 217 33.26 6.88 -15.60
CA LYS A 217 34.03 5.70 -16.00
C LYS A 217 34.49 4.94 -14.77
N VAL A 218 34.22 3.64 -14.71
CA VAL A 218 34.68 2.77 -13.62
C VAL A 218 36.22 2.77 -13.58
N LYS A 219 36.76 3.06 -12.39
CA LYS A 219 38.21 3.18 -12.16
C LYS A 219 38.55 2.65 -10.77
N SER A 220 39.63 1.86 -10.68
CA SER A 220 40.07 1.20 -9.44
C SER A 220 41.24 1.90 -8.76
N THR A 221 42.03 2.67 -9.50
CA THR A 221 43.21 3.38 -8.99
C THR A 221 43.23 4.80 -9.51
N PHE A 222 43.51 5.75 -8.63
CA PHE A 222 43.45 7.18 -8.88
C PHE A 222 44.80 7.81 -8.54
N ALA A 223 45.18 8.85 -9.27
CA ALA A 223 46.35 9.65 -8.89
C ALA A 223 46.03 10.49 -7.65
N ALA A 224 47.04 10.83 -6.86
CA ALA A 224 46.89 11.82 -5.79
C ALA A 224 46.24 13.11 -6.34
N ASN A 225 45.28 13.68 -5.61
CA ASN A 225 44.48 14.85 -6.01
C ASN A 225 43.44 14.62 -7.12
N GLU A 226 43.36 13.42 -7.71
CA GLU A 226 42.25 13.05 -8.58
C GLU A 226 40.96 12.88 -7.76
N GLN A 227 39.81 13.23 -8.33
CA GLN A 227 38.50 13.06 -7.70
C GLN A 227 37.83 11.75 -8.13
N PHE A 228 36.97 11.21 -7.27
CA PHE A 228 36.16 10.02 -7.57
C PHE A 228 34.69 10.22 -7.17
N LYS A 229 33.81 9.41 -7.74
CA LYS A 229 32.39 9.31 -7.39
C LYS A 229 32.00 7.87 -7.08
N ILE A 230 30.92 7.69 -6.34
CA ILE A 230 30.29 6.39 -6.13
C ILE A 230 28.99 6.38 -6.92
N GLN A 231 28.78 5.27 -7.64
CA GLN A 231 27.60 5.04 -8.45
C GLN A 231 26.98 3.69 -8.11
N LEU A 232 25.66 3.64 -7.98
CA LEU A 232 24.91 2.43 -7.67
C LEU A 232 23.52 2.46 -8.35
N PRO A 233 22.81 1.33 -8.51
CA PRO A 233 21.51 1.31 -9.17
C PRO A 233 20.47 2.23 -8.49
N LYS A 234 19.62 2.91 -9.28
CA LYS A 234 18.65 3.88 -8.73
C LYS A 234 17.68 3.30 -7.69
N ASN A 235 17.22 2.06 -7.92
CA ASN A 235 16.28 1.37 -7.05
C ASN A 235 17.00 0.61 -5.93
N THR A 236 17.88 1.30 -5.21
CA THR A 236 18.56 0.77 -4.02
C THR A 236 17.90 1.35 -2.77
N PRO A 237 17.48 0.54 -1.77
CA PRO A 237 16.86 1.06 -0.55
C PRO A 237 17.73 2.09 0.16
N THR A 238 17.12 3.11 0.77
CA THR A 238 17.77 4.15 1.59
C THR A 238 18.78 3.52 2.55
N ASP A 239 20.04 3.94 2.46
CA ASP A 239 21.10 3.42 3.31
C ASP A 239 22.35 4.34 3.30
N LYS A 240 23.37 3.93 4.06
CA LYS A 240 24.68 4.54 4.15
C LYS A 240 25.77 3.47 4.08
N VAL A 241 26.82 3.73 3.30
CA VAL A 241 27.97 2.84 3.12
C VAL A 241 29.27 3.46 3.64
N LYS A 242 30.17 2.63 4.19
CA LYS A 242 31.52 3.05 4.55
C LYS A 242 32.42 3.03 3.30
N VAL A 243 33.16 4.12 3.11
CA VAL A 243 34.08 4.32 2.01
C VAL A 243 35.47 4.46 2.60
N THR A 244 36.38 3.59 2.20
CA THR A 244 37.77 3.62 2.67
C THR A 244 38.68 4.00 1.50
N VAL A 245 39.42 5.11 1.67
CA VAL A 245 40.47 5.53 0.74
C VAL A 245 41.80 4.99 1.23
N ASN A 246 42.37 4.06 0.49
CA ASN A 246 43.67 3.45 0.79
C ASN A 246 44.73 4.08 -0.11
N THR A 247 45.67 4.79 0.49
CA THR A 247 46.71 5.50 -0.25
C THR A 247 48.03 4.76 -0.22
N GLU A 248 48.80 4.89 -1.30
CA GLU A 248 50.21 4.53 -1.38
C GLU A 248 50.97 5.77 -1.85
N MET A 249 51.57 6.49 -0.90
CA MET A 249 52.18 7.80 -1.11
C MET A 249 53.70 7.72 -1.04
N ASN A 250 54.38 8.37 -1.97
CA ASN A 250 55.82 8.50 -2.04
C ASN A 250 56.24 9.77 -1.29
N LYS A 251 57.07 9.63 -0.26
CA LYS A 251 57.54 10.75 0.56
C LYS A 251 59.04 10.61 0.82
N LEU A 252 59.78 11.68 0.56
CA LEU A 252 61.17 11.80 1.00
C LEU A 252 61.22 11.92 2.53
N VAL A 253 62.12 11.16 3.14
CA VAL A 253 62.39 11.18 4.59
C VAL A 253 63.88 11.20 4.85
N SER A 254 64.31 11.82 5.95
CA SER A 254 65.71 11.78 6.40
C SER A 254 65.99 10.45 7.06
N MET A 255 66.61 9.51 6.34
CA MET A 255 66.96 8.18 6.83
C MET A 255 68.40 8.18 7.35
N GLN A 256 68.56 7.79 8.61
CA GLN A 256 69.88 7.54 9.19
C GLN A 256 70.35 6.12 8.85
N TYR A 257 71.65 5.98 8.63
CA TYR A 257 72.33 4.71 8.43
C TYR A 257 73.50 4.62 9.39
N ASN A 258 73.58 3.51 10.12
CA ASN A 258 74.63 3.30 11.09
C ASN A 258 75.78 2.49 10.49
N SER A 259 77.00 2.86 10.83
CA SER A 259 78.18 2.03 10.57
C SER A 259 78.35 0.99 11.68
N ASP A 260 79.19 -0.02 11.44
CA ASP A 260 79.69 -0.95 12.45
C ASP A 260 80.76 -0.34 13.38
N GLY A 261 81.07 0.95 13.18
CA GLY A 261 82.08 1.71 13.92
C GLY A 261 83.36 1.98 13.12
N THR A 262 83.52 1.32 11.95
CA THR A 262 84.65 1.56 11.02
C THR A 262 84.54 2.91 10.34
N TYR A 263 83.31 3.29 9.97
CA TYR A 263 82.98 4.52 9.30
C TYR A 263 82.04 5.37 10.16
N GLN A 264 81.83 6.61 9.74
CA GLN A 264 80.81 7.45 10.35
C GLN A 264 79.39 7.01 10.01
N ASN A 265 78.46 7.27 10.92
CA ASN A 265 77.04 7.27 10.62
C ASN A 265 76.70 8.37 9.61
N ILE A 266 75.69 8.13 8.79
CA ILE A 266 75.28 9.08 7.74
C ILE A 266 73.77 9.27 7.73
N VAL A 267 73.33 10.38 7.16
CA VAL A 267 71.91 10.63 6.85
C VAL A 267 71.74 10.91 5.36
N SER A 268 70.69 10.35 4.76
CA SER A 268 70.34 10.61 3.37
C SER A 268 68.83 10.80 3.23
N LEU A 269 68.40 11.60 2.25
CA LEU A 269 67.00 11.61 1.87
C LEU A 269 66.70 10.36 1.05
N LYS A 270 65.78 9.54 1.56
CA LYS A 270 65.29 8.35 0.88
C LYS A 270 63.79 8.49 0.63
N GLU A 271 63.36 8.15 -0.58
CA GLU A 271 61.94 8.00 -0.87
C GLU A 271 61.43 6.73 -0.21
N VAL A 272 60.36 6.85 0.58
CA VAL A 272 59.66 5.73 1.21
C VAL A 272 58.20 5.75 0.86
N LYS A 273 57.60 4.56 0.78
CA LYS A 273 56.15 4.40 0.66
C LYS A 273 55.50 4.54 2.02
N LYS A 274 54.54 5.45 2.11
CA LYS A 274 53.71 5.68 3.30
C LYS A 274 52.26 5.39 2.92
N ASN A 275 51.64 4.49 3.66
CA ASN A 275 50.24 4.16 3.48
C ASN A 275 49.41 4.89 4.52
N VAL A 276 48.40 5.61 4.06
CA VAL A 276 47.40 6.27 4.91
C VAL A 276 46.03 5.76 4.51
N GLU A 277 45.26 5.33 5.50
CA GLU A 277 43.86 4.95 5.33
C GLU A 277 42.96 6.07 5.84
N VAL A 278 42.00 6.51 5.03
CA VAL A 278 40.99 7.50 5.43
C VAL A 278 39.60 6.90 5.24
N GLY A 279 38.85 6.83 6.33
CA GLY A 279 37.46 6.39 6.33
C GLY A 279 36.50 7.56 6.20
N VAL A 280 35.68 7.55 5.15
CA VAL A 280 34.54 8.45 4.94
C VAL A 280 33.28 7.61 4.68
N SER A 281 32.19 8.25 4.27
CA SER A 281 30.93 7.57 3.99
C SER A 281 30.20 8.15 2.78
N ALA A 282 29.29 7.36 2.22
CA ALA A 282 28.29 7.84 1.26
C ALA A 282 26.90 7.45 1.76
N SER A 283 25.90 8.29 1.53
CA SER A 283 24.52 8.04 1.94
C SER A 283 23.53 8.43 0.86
N TRP A 284 22.38 7.77 0.81
CA TRP A 284 21.31 8.09 -0.13
C TRP A 284 19.94 7.87 0.50
N GLU A 285 18.96 8.63 0.01
CA GLU A 285 17.56 8.46 0.35
C GLU A 285 16.81 8.16 -0.94
N THR A 286 16.12 7.02 -1.01
CA THR A 286 15.31 6.63 -2.16
C THR A 286 13.84 6.55 -1.76
N THR A 287 13.07 7.44 -2.35
CA THR A 287 11.62 7.46 -2.21
C THR A 287 10.97 7.62 -3.58
N GLY A 288 9.71 7.22 -3.67
CA GLY A 288 8.85 7.44 -4.84
C GLY A 288 7.44 7.82 -4.43
N ALA A 289 6.52 7.72 -5.38
CA ALA A 289 5.11 7.96 -5.15
C ALA A 289 4.23 6.85 -5.74
N LEU A 290 3.13 6.56 -5.06
CA LEU A 290 2.04 5.76 -5.57
C LEU A 290 0.86 6.68 -5.87
N GLN A 291 0.41 6.69 -7.12
CA GLN A 291 -0.85 7.30 -7.53
C GLN A 291 -1.90 6.22 -7.76
N ILE A 292 -3.04 6.31 -7.08
CA ILE A 292 -4.23 5.52 -7.39
C ILE A 292 -5.08 6.30 -8.37
N LEU A 293 -5.47 5.67 -9.47
CA LEU A 293 -6.46 6.17 -10.41
C LEU A 293 -7.74 5.33 -10.26
N LYS A 294 -8.74 5.90 -9.61
CA LYS A 294 -10.04 5.26 -9.39
C LYS A 294 -11.04 5.72 -10.43
N VAL A 295 -11.59 4.75 -11.15
CA VAL A 295 -12.60 4.99 -12.17
C VAL A 295 -13.81 4.06 -12.02
N THR A 296 -14.89 4.41 -12.67
CA THR A 296 -16.09 3.59 -12.86
C THR A 296 -15.91 2.62 -14.04
N GLU A 297 -16.90 1.75 -14.27
CA GLU A 297 -16.91 0.78 -15.40
C GLU A 297 -16.83 1.48 -16.78
N ASP A 298 -17.29 2.73 -16.89
CA ASP A 298 -17.24 3.58 -18.07
C ASP A 298 -16.02 4.54 -18.10
N ASN A 299 -15.00 4.28 -17.27
CA ASN A 299 -13.77 5.07 -17.14
C ASN A 299 -13.98 6.51 -16.63
N ALA A 300 -15.15 6.84 -16.08
CA ALA A 300 -15.35 8.13 -15.43
C ALA A 300 -14.62 8.17 -14.08
N PRO A 301 -14.04 9.32 -13.68
CA PRO A 301 -13.32 9.44 -12.42
C PRO A 301 -14.25 9.26 -11.21
N LEU A 302 -13.79 8.53 -10.19
CA LEU A 302 -14.55 8.29 -8.96
C LEU A 302 -13.90 8.98 -7.76
N THR A 303 -14.56 10.03 -7.25
CA THR A 303 -14.09 10.87 -6.15
C THR A 303 -14.51 10.33 -4.78
N GLY A 304 -13.74 10.65 -3.74
CA GLY A 304 -14.10 10.40 -2.34
C GLY A 304 -13.84 8.98 -1.83
N VAL A 305 -13.37 8.07 -2.68
CA VAL A 305 -12.94 6.70 -2.34
C VAL A 305 -11.65 6.76 -1.51
N ILE A 306 -11.58 6.00 -0.42
CA ILE A 306 -10.45 5.95 0.51
C ILE A 306 -9.72 4.62 0.38
N PHE A 307 -8.39 4.69 0.29
CA PHE A 307 -7.49 3.55 0.31
C PHE A 307 -6.55 3.62 1.51
N ASP A 308 -6.36 2.48 2.15
CA ASP A 308 -5.25 2.26 3.08
C ASP A 308 -4.08 1.63 2.32
N ILE A 309 -2.88 2.19 2.52
CA ILE A 309 -1.64 1.76 1.87
C ILE A 309 -0.78 1.05 2.92
N PHE A 310 -0.41 -0.20 2.63
CA PHE A 310 0.39 -1.05 3.50
C PHE A 310 1.75 -1.34 2.86
N ASN A 311 2.81 -1.39 3.68
CA ASN A 311 4.12 -1.84 3.23
C ASN A 311 4.20 -3.37 3.16
N GLN A 312 5.33 -3.90 2.71
CA GLN A 312 5.56 -5.35 2.57
C GLN A 312 5.48 -6.12 3.90
N SER A 313 5.73 -5.47 5.05
CA SER A 313 5.55 -6.08 6.38
C SER A 313 4.09 -6.12 6.85
N GLY A 314 3.14 -5.58 6.07
CA GLY A 314 1.72 -5.51 6.43
C GLY A 314 1.37 -4.36 7.38
N GLU A 315 2.30 -3.43 7.61
CA GLU A 315 2.05 -2.22 8.40
C GLU A 315 1.39 -1.15 7.52
N LYS A 316 0.34 -0.52 8.05
CA LYS A 316 -0.32 0.61 7.39
C LYS A 316 0.59 1.83 7.41
N VAL A 317 0.98 2.31 6.24
CA VAL A 317 1.86 3.48 6.07
C VAL A 317 1.05 4.77 6.00
N THR A 318 -0.08 4.78 5.28
CA THR A 318 -0.93 5.97 5.15
C THR A 318 -2.33 5.61 4.65
N SER A 319 -3.24 6.58 4.66
CA SER A 319 -4.53 6.54 3.96
C SER A 319 -4.58 7.68 2.94
N VAL A 320 -5.13 7.41 1.76
CA VAL A 320 -5.32 8.42 0.70
C VAL A 320 -6.76 8.43 0.22
N GLN A 321 -7.25 9.62 -0.15
CA GLN A 321 -8.59 9.80 -0.70
C GLN A 321 -8.50 10.33 -2.12
N THR A 322 -9.35 9.79 -2.99
CA THR A 322 -9.45 10.22 -4.40
C THR A 322 -10.08 11.60 -4.53
N ASP A 323 -9.46 12.44 -5.36
CA ASP A 323 -9.94 13.77 -5.70
C ASP A 323 -11.04 13.75 -6.78
N LYS A 324 -11.47 14.95 -7.22
CA LYS A 324 -12.47 15.12 -8.29
C LYS A 324 -12.10 14.48 -9.64
N ASN A 325 -10.81 14.20 -9.86
CA ASN A 325 -10.30 13.53 -11.06
C ASN A 325 -10.09 12.03 -10.82
N GLY A 326 -10.57 11.49 -9.70
CA GLY A 326 -10.40 10.09 -9.32
C GLY A 326 -8.98 9.74 -8.91
N LYS A 327 -8.12 10.72 -8.62
CA LYS A 327 -6.71 10.50 -8.29
C LYS A 327 -6.45 10.64 -6.80
N ALA A 328 -5.69 9.72 -6.23
CA ALA A 328 -5.15 9.83 -4.88
C ALA A 328 -3.64 9.59 -4.96
N THR A 329 -2.81 10.32 -4.20
CA THR A 329 -1.35 10.15 -4.27
C THR A 329 -0.74 10.06 -2.88
N ALA A 330 0.04 9.01 -2.66
CA ALA A 330 0.93 8.85 -1.51
C ALA A 330 2.37 9.13 -1.98
N SER A 331 2.95 10.25 -1.55
CA SER A 331 4.29 10.69 -1.93
C SER A 331 5.34 10.36 -0.86
N LYS A 332 6.62 10.39 -1.25
CA LYS A 332 7.77 10.14 -0.36
C LYS A 332 7.71 8.78 0.34
N LEU A 333 7.14 7.78 -0.34
CA LEU A 333 7.16 6.41 0.12
C LEU A 333 8.56 5.84 -0.09
N PRO A 334 9.19 5.18 0.90
CA PRO A 334 10.37 4.35 0.65
C PRO A 334 10.14 3.43 -0.56
N ILE A 335 11.18 3.18 -1.35
CA ILE A 335 11.02 2.26 -2.48
C ILE A 335 10.69 0.85 -1.99
N GLY A 336 9.90 0.11 -2.77
CA GLY A 336 9.51 -1.26 -2.42
C GLY A 336 8.10 -1.62 -2.86
N ASN A 337 7.64 -2.77 -2.37
CA ASN A 337 6.30 -3.28 -2.67
C ASN A 337 5.28 -2.77 -1.65
N TYR A 338 4.14 -2.33 -2.17
CA TYR A 338 3.02 -1.81 -1.42
C TYR A 338 1.74 -2.53 -1.80
N THR A 339 0.79 -2.51 -0.86
CA THR A 339 -0.56 -3.03 -1.03
C THR A 339 -1.55 -1.90 -0.76
N ALA A 340 -2.43 -1.61 -1.71
CA ALA A 340 -3.56 -0.70 -1.54
C ALA A 340 -4.84 -1.50 -1.30
N VAL A 341 -5.60 -1.13 -0.26
CA VAL A 341 -6.89 -1.74 0.09
C VAL A 341 -7.95 -0.65 0.13
N GLU A 342 -9.04 -0.82 -0.62
CA GLU A 342 -10.18 0.11 -0.56
C GLU A 342 -10.90 -0.09 0.78
N THR A 343 -11.02 0.97 1.58
CA THR A 343 -11.66 0.92 2.91
C THR A 343 -12.98 1.67 2.95
N LYS A 344 -13.19 2.59 2.01
CA LYS A 344 -14.46 3.29 1.83
C LYS A 344 -14.66 3.63 0.37
N THR A 345 -15.87 3.41 -0.11
CA THR A 345 -16.27 3.72 -1.49
C THR A 345 -17.32 4.82 -1.58
N ALA A 346 -17.61 5.26 -2.81
CA ALA A 346 -18.66 6.21 -3.11
C ALA A 346 -20.05 5.54 -3.09
N GLU A 347 -21.09 6.31 -2.77
CA GLU A 347 -22.47 5.81 -2.76
C GLU A 347 -22.88 5.23 -4.13
N GLY A 348 -23.60 4.11 -4.10
CA GLY A 348 -24.00 3.38 -5.31
C GLY A 348 -22.92 2.50 -5.93
N PHE A 349 -21.74 2.39 -5.33
CA PHE A 349 -20.66 1.49 -5.76
C PHE A 349 -20.38 0.38 -4.75
N ILE A 350 -19.85 -0.73 -5.25
CA ILE A 350 -19.45 -1.88 -4.43
C ILE A 350 -18.09 -1.57 -3.79
N LEU A 351 -17.99 -1.75 -2.48
CA LEU A 351 -16.71 -1.71 -1.78
C LEU A 351 -15.92 -2.98 -2.11
N ASP A 352 -14.80 -2.83 -2.81
CA ASP A 352 -13.89 -3.94 -3.15
C ASP A 352 -12.66 -3.95 -2.24
N GLN A 353 -12.70 -4.77 -1.20
CA GLN A 353 -11.59 -4.90 -0.26
C GLN A 353 -10.47 -5.83 -0.74
N GLU A 354 -10.52 -6.30 -2.00
CA GLU A 354 -9.46 -7.13 -2.58
C GLU A 354 -8.14 -6.34 -2.65
N PRO A 355 -7.06 -6.79 -1.98
CA PRO A 355 -5.81 -6.06 -1.95
C PRO A 355 -5.14 -5.96 -3.33
N LYS A 356 -4.67 -4.77 -3.71
CA LYS A 356 -3.98 -4.52 -4.99
C LYS A 356 -2.52 -4.16 -4.73
N THR A 357 -1.59 -4.90 -5.34
CA THR A 357 -0.15 -4.71 -5.12
C THR A 357 0.52 -3.84 -6.18
N VAL A 358 1.57 -3.13 -5.80
CA VAL A 358 2.32 -2.22 -6.68
C VAL A 358 3.75 -2.01 -6.17
N THR A 359 4.70 -1.83 -7.08
CA THR A 359 6.09 -1.49 -6.74
C THR A 359 6.31 0.02 -6.91
N VAL A 360 6.82 0.67 -5.87
CA VAL A 360 7.24 2.07 -5.89
C VAL A 360 8.74 2.13 -6.16
N ASN A 361 9.14 2.82 -7.23
CA ASN A 361 10.53 3.00 -7.65
C ASN A 361 11.06 4.37 -7.21
N ALA A 362 12.39 4.53 -7.21
CA ALA A 362 13.05 5.76 -6.81
C ALA A 362 12.75 6.89 -7.80
N ASP A 363 12.32 8.05 -7.27
CA ASP A 363 12.05 9.28 -8.02
C ASP A 363 10.99 9.12 -9.14
N GLU A 364 10.11 8.13 -9.00
CA GLU A 364 9.02 7.84 -9.95
C GLU A 364 7.64 7.93 -9.26
N THR A 365 6.62 8.22 -10.06
CA THR A 365 5.21 8.05 -9.65
C THR A 365 4.63 6.85 -10.37
N THR A 366 4.42 5.75 -9.64
CA THR A 366 3.75 4.55 -10.18
C THR A 366 2.24 4.73 -10.09
N THR A 367 1.52 4.52 -11.20
CA THR A 367 0.06 4.62 -11.23
C THR A 367 -0.60 3.23 -11.15
N LEU A 368 -1.51 3.06 -10.20
CA LEU A 368 -2.35 1.88 -10.02
C LEU A 368 -3.81 2.22 -10.37
N SER A 369 -4.30 1.68 -11.48
CA SER A 369 -5.68 1.91 -11.96
C SER A 369 -6.64 0.87 -11.38
N ILE A 370 -7.73 1.32 -10.73
CA ILE A 370 -8.71 0.47 -10.05
C ILE A 370 -10.13 0.86 -10.46
N ILE A 371 -10.87 -0.09 -11.04
CA ILE A 371 -12.27 0.09 -11.47
C ILE A 371 -13.23 -0.26 -10.34
N ASN A 372 -14.29 0.53 -10.10
CA ASN A 372 -15.41 0.13 -9.23
C ASN A 372 -16.65 -0.18 -10.01
N LYS A 373 -17.34 -1.23 -9.56
CA LYS A 373 -18.61 -1.67 -10.10
C LYS A 373 -19.75 -0.97 -9.38
N LYS A 374 -20.77 -0.57 -10.14
CA LYS A 374 -22.01 -0.07 -9.56
C LYS A 374 -22.75 -1.19 -8.83
N ILE A 375 -23.46 -0.83 -7.77
CA ILE A 375 -24.43 -1.70 -7.13
C ILE A 375 -25.59 -1.93 -8.12
N ARG A 376 -25.95 -3.21 -8.33
CA ARG A 376 -27.13 -3.60 -9.10
C ARG A 376 -27.91 -4.64 -8.32
N GLY A 377 -29.22 -4.43 -8.17
CA GLY A 377 -30.12 -5.34 -7.45
C GLY A 377 -31.25 -5.83 -8.35
N ASN A 378 -32.21 -6.51 -7.72
CA ASN A 378 -33.42 -6.99 -8.36
C ASN A 378 -34.64 -6.47 -7.60
N VAL A 379 -35.80 -6.47 -8.23
CA VAL A 379 -37.08 -6.23 -7.58
C VAL A 379 -38.09 -7.27 -8.03
N GLU A 380 -38.85 -7.79 -7.08
CA GLU A 380 -39.98 -8.68 -7.32
C GLU A 380 -41.23 -8.03 -6.73
N LEU A 381 -42.22 -7.77 -7.57
CA LEU A 381 -43.55 -7.32 -7.15
C LEU A 381 -44.51 -8.50 -7.20
N LYS A 382 -45.24 -8.73 -6.12
CA LYS A 382 -46.34 -9.69 -6.04
C LYS A 382 -47.68 -8.95 -5.96
N LYS A 383 -48.53 -9.22 -6.93
CA LYS A 383 -49.86 -8.65 -7.06
C LYS A 383 -50.89 -9.62 -6.50
N ILE A 384 -51.70 -9.14 -5.57
CA ILE A 384 -52.75 -9.95 -4.95
C ILE A 384 -54.08 -9.21 -4.86
N ASP A 385 -55.12 -10.00 -4.63
CA ASP A 385 -56.44 -9.55 -4.19
C ASP A 385 -56.40 -9.11 -2.72
N THR A 386 -57.05 -8.00 -2.41
CA THR A 386 -57.03 -7.40 -1.06
C THR A 386 -57.64 -8.33 -0.01
N ASP A 387 -58.69 -9.08 -0.35
CA ASP A 387 -59.50 -9.83 0.62
C ASP A 387 -59.11 -11.30 0.63
N SER A 388 -59.13 -11.97 -0.52
CA SER A 388 -58.82 -13.39 -0.68
C SER A 388 -57.33 -13.72 -0.65
N LYS A 389 -56.45 -12.73 -0.86
CA LYS A 389 -54.99 -12.89 -0.98
C LYS A 389 -54.53 -13.76 -2.16
N ASN A 390 -55.43 -14.05 -3.10
CA ASN A 390 -55.11 -14.75 -4.34
C ASN A 390 -54.20 -13.89 -5.24
N SER A 391 -53.28 -14.54 -5.95
CA SER A 391 -52.43 -13.87 -6.94
C SER A 391 -53.24 -13.37 -8.14
N LEU A 392 -52.88 -12.20 -8.67
CA LEU A 392 -53.56 -11.60 -9.82
C LEU A 392 -52.65 -11.45 -11.04
N GLU A 393 -52.98 -12.20 -12.09
CA GLU A 393 -52.38 -12.10 -13.42
C GLU A 393 -52.94 -10.90 -14.21
N GLY A 394 -52.13 -10.31 -15.08
CA GLY A 394 -52.59 -9.32 -16.06
C GLY A 394 -52.61 -7.86 -15.59
N ALA A 395 -52.17 -7.55 -14.37
CA ALA A 395 -51.96 -6.16 -13.95
C ALA A 395 -50.77 -5.57 -14.68
N VAL A 396 -50.92 -4.38 -15.29
CA VAL A 396 -49.84 -3.68 -16.01
C VAL A 396 -49.29 -2.58 -15.12
N PHE A 397 -48.00 -2.65 -14.82
CA PHE A 397 -47.25 -1.63 -14.08
C PHE A 397 -46.23 -0.93 -14.96
N GLU A 398 -46.08 0.38 -14.75
CA GLU A 398 -44.97 1.17 -15.26
C GLU A 398 -43.93 1.34 -14.15
N LEU A 399 -42.67 1.00 -14.45
CA LEU A 399 -41.53 1.27 -13.58
C LEU A 399 -40.96 2.66 -13.90
N LEU A 400 -40.91 3.52 -12.90
CA LEU A 400 -40.32 4.86 -12.99
C LEU A 400 -39.04 4.93 -12.15
N ASN A 401 -38.07 5.73 -12.59
CA ASN A 401 -36.93 6.10 -11.74
C ASN A 401 -37.24 7.33 -10.88
N SER A 402 -36.31 7.73 -10.02
CA SER A 402 -36.43 8.90 -9.14
C SER A 402 -36.70 10.25 -9.85
N LYS A 403 -36.47 10.34 -11.16
CA LYS A 403 -36.78 11.53 -11.98
C LYS A 403 -38.17 11.45 -12.65
N GLY A 404 -38.96 10.42 -12.35
CA GLY A 404 -40.24 10.15 -12.99
C GLY A 404 -40.12 9.65 -14.43
N LYS A 405 -38.93 9.29 -14.91
CA LYS A 405 -38.74 8.75 -16.26
C LYS A 405 -39.13 7.27 -16.26
N ALA A 406 -39.97 6.89 -17.22
CA ALA A 406 -40.30 5.49 -17.47
C ALA A 406 -39.07 4.68 -17.90
N ILE A 407 -38.85 3.59 -17.19
CA ILE A 407 -37.81 2.58 -17.47
C ILE A 407 -38.41 1.45 -18.31
N GLY A 408 -39.66 1.07 -18.05
CA GLY A 408 -40.37 0.04 -18.79
C GLY A 408 -41.77 -0.21 -18.24
N GLN A 409 -42.56 -1.00 -18.98
CA GLN A 409 -43.85 -1.52 -18.53
C GLN A 409 -43.79 -3.04 -18.43
N TYR A 410 -44.45 -3.57 -17.40
CA TYR A 410 -44.38 -4.98 -17.02
C TYR A 410 -45.76 -5.46 -16.60
N THR A 411 -46.10 -6.68 -16.99
CA THR A 411 -47.39 -7.30 -16.68
C THR A 411 -47.19 -8.43 -15.69
N THR A 412 -48.07 -8.55 -14.70
CA THR A 412 -48.01 -9.65 -13.74
C THR A 412 -48.31 -10.99 -14.42
N ASP A 413 -47.49 -12.00 -14.13
CA ASP A 413 -47.66 -13.35 -14.66
C ASP A 413 -48.76 -14.14 -13.94
N LYS A 414 -48.91 -15.43 -14.27
CA LYS A 414 -49.87 -16.36 -13.67
C LYS A 414 -49.76 -16.50 -12.15
N GLU A 415 -48.58 -16.25 -11.58
CA GLU A 415 -48.35 -16.25 -10.14
C GLU A 415 -48.55 -14.87 -9.52
N GLY A 416 -48.98 -13.90 -10.32
CA GLY A 416 -49.16 -12.49 -9.96
C GLY A 416 -47.83 -11.76 -9.79
N LYS A 417 -46.74 -12.19 -10.44
CA LYS A 417 -45.40 -11.64 -10.19
C LYS A 417 -44.87 -10.81 -11.35
N ILE A 418 -44.03 -9.83 -10.99
CA ILE A 418 -43.13 -9.12 -11.90
C ILE A 418 -41.73 -9.21 -11.30
N LEU A 419 -40.75 -9.73 -12.05
CA LEU A 419 -39.35 -9.80 -11.64
C LEU A 419 -38.46 -8.98 -12.58
N ILE A 420 -37.79 -7.97 -12.04
CA ILE A 420 -36.82 -7.14 -12.76
C ILE A 420 -35.44 -7.36 -12.16
N LYS A 421 -34.47 -7.72 -12.99
CA LYS A 421 -33.09 -8.02 -12.57
C LYS A 421 -32.14 -6.92 -12.98
N ASN A 422 -31.00 -6.83 -12.28
CA ASN A 422 -29.88 -5.94 -12.59
C ASN A 422 -30.26 -4.45 -12.67
N LEU A 423 -31.22 -4.01 -11.85
CA LEU A 423 -31.60 -2.62 -11.74
C LEU A 423 -30.47 -1.85 -11.01
N GLU A 424 -30.03 -0.72 -11.56
CA GLU A 424 -28.94 0.07 -10.95
C GLU A 424 -29.37 0.63 -9.58
N TYR A 425 -28.39 0.87 -8.70
CA TYR A 425 -28.61 1.57 -7.44
C TYR A 425 -29.43 2.85 -7.62
N GLY A 426 -30.44 3.02 -6.76
CA GLY A 426 -31.30 4.20 -6.77
C GLY A 426 -32.71 3.92 -6.27
N SER A 427 -33.53 4.96 -6.33
CA SER A 427 -34.94 4.93 -5.95
C SER A 427 -35.83 4.83 -7.18
N TYR A 428 -36.89 4.04 -7.05
CA TYR A 428 -37.82 3.69 -8.12
C TYR A 428 -39.25 3.63 -7.58
N SER A 429 -40.21 3.62 -8.50
CA SER A 429 -41.61 3.40 -8.16
C SER A 429 -42.32 2.56 -9.22
N PHE A 430 -43.21 1.68 -8.79
CA PHE A 430 -44.20 1.05 -9.66
C PHE A 430 -45.51 1.84 -9.62
N VAL A 431 -46.11 2.09 -10.78
CA VAL A 431 -47.44 2.70 -10.91
C VAL A 431 -48.32 1.77 -11.75
N GLU A 432 -49.45 1.33 -11.21
CA GLU A 432 -50.39 0.51 -11.98
C GLU A 432 -51.04 1.38 -13.06
N LYS A 433 -51.01 0.90 -14.31
CA LYS A 433 -51.61 1.53 -15.49
C LYS A 433 -52.88 0.83 -15.93
N SER A 434 -52.97 -0.47 -15.68
CA SER A 434 -54.15 -1.28 -15.93
C SER A 434 -54.30 -2.29 -14.82
N ALA A 435 -55.48 -2.35 -14.21
CA ALA A 435 -55.82 -3.40 -13.27
C ALA A 435 -56.09 -4.71 -14.02
N PRO A 436 -55.97 -5.87 -13.34
CA PRO A 436 -56.56 -7.12 -13.79
C PRO A 436 -58.06 -6.98 -14.04
N ASN A 437 -58.61 -7.81 -14.92
CA ASN A 437 -60.05 -7.80 -15.20
C ASN A 437 -60.86 -8.06 -13.91
N GLY A 438 -61.88 -7.24 -13.65
CA GLY A 438 -62.72 -7.32 -12.45
C GLY A 438 -62.14 -6.64 -11.20
N TYR A 439 -61.05 -5.88 -11.33
CA TYR A 439 -60.40 -5.17 -10.22
C TYR A 439 -60.37 -3.66 -10.42
N VAL A 440 -60.42 -2.91 -9.31
CA VAL A 440 -60.31 -1.44 -9.30
C VAL A 440 -58.86 -1.05 -9.51
N LEU A 441 -58.57 -0.16 -10.47
CA LEU A 441 -57.23 0.38 -10.73
C LEU A 441 -56.69 1.19 -9.54
N ASN A 442 -55.48 0.85 -9.08
CA ASN A 442 -54.78 1.61 -8.06
C ASN A 442 -53.54 2.33 -8.64
N THR A 443 -53.68 3.63 -8.89
CA THR A 443 -52.60 4.45 -9.47
C THR A 443 -51.61 5.01 -8.43
N GLU A 444 -51.76 4.67 -7.14
CA GLU A 444 -50.82 5.12 -6.11
C GLU A 444 -49.42 4.53 -6.34
N PRO A 445 -48.36 5.35 -6.41
CA PRO A 445 -47.01 4.86 -6.62
C PRO A 445 -46.49 4.02 -5.46
N ILE A 446 -45.93 2.86 -5.76
CA ILE A 446 -45.27 1.97 -4.80
C ILE A 446 -43.76 2.20 -4.89
N ASN A 447 -43.22 2.96 -3.93
CA ASN A 447 -41.81 3.35 -3.91
C ASN A 447 -40.92 2.25 -3.34
N PHE A 448 -39.72 2.10 -3.90
CA PHE A 448 -38.70 1.18 -3.39
C PHE A 448 -37.28 1.63 -3.75
N ASP A 449 -36.30 1.12 -3.01
CA ASP A 449 -34.88 1.43 -3.23
C ASP A 449 -34.06 0.18 -3.53
N VAL A 450 -33.16 0.29 -4.51
CA VAL A 450 -32.08 -0.67 -4.73
C VAL A 450 -30.83 -0.16 -4.04
N LYS A 451 -30.51 -0.72 -2.87
CA LYS A 451 -29.37 -0.30 -2.02
C LYS A 451 -28.22 -1.29 -1.95
N GLU A 452 -28.48 -2.58 -2.16
CA GLU A 452 -27.52 -3.66 -1.95
C GLU A 452 -27.32 -4.46 -3.24
N ASN A 453 -26.08 -4.89 -3.49
CA ASN A 453 -25.72 -5.61 -4.70
C ASN A 453 -26.32 -7.03 -4.69
N LYS A 454 -26.92 -7.44 -5.82
CA LYS A 454 -27.58 -8.73 -6.06
C LYS A 454 -28.77 -9.06 -5.14
N LYS A 455 -29.20 -8.13 -4.28
CA LYS A 455 -30.36 -8.32 -3.41
C LYS A 455 -31.65 -8.13 -4.19
N THR A 456 -32.66 -8.94 -3.88
CA THR A 456 -34.02 -8.78 -4.42
C THR A 456 -34.87 -8.03 -3.41
N VAL A 457 -35.39 -6.88 -3.83
CA VAL A 457 -36.40 -6.13 -3.09
C VAL A 457 -37.76 -6.79 -3.33
N GLN A 458 -38.47 -7.13 -2.26
CA GLN A 458 -39.79 -7.76 -2.33
C GLN A 458 -40.87 -6.71 -2.08
N ILE A 459 -41.83 -6.63 -3.00
CA ILE A 459 -42.91 -5.63 -3.00
C ILE A 459 -44.24 -6.35 -3.13
N GLN A 460 -45.27 -5.85 -2.46
CA GLN A 460 -46.65 -6.32 -2.62
C GLN A 460 -47.54 -5.18 -3.11
N ALA A 461 -48.46 -5.51 -4.01
CA ALA A 461 -49.49 -4.60 -4.50
C ALA A 461 -50.87 -5.26 -4.43
N ASP A 462 -51.82 -4.62 -3.74
CA ASP A 462 -53.18 -5.13 -3.52
C ASP A 462 -54.18 -4.36 -4.40
N ASN A 463 -55.14 -5.08 -5.02
CA ASN A 463 -56.31 -4.44 -5.65
C ASN A 463 -57.58 -5.00 -5.03
N LYS A 464 -58.60 -4.16 -5.01
CA LYS A 464 -59.93 -4.55 -4.57
C LYS A 464 -60.75 -5.02 -5.75
N MET A 465 -61.49 -6.12 -5.58
CA MET A 465 -62.45 -6.59 -6.58
C MET A 465 -63.55 -5.53 -6.77
N ILE A 466 -63.96 -5.32 -8.02
CA ILE A 466 -65.10 -4.48 -8.36
C ILE A 466 -66.37 -5.15 -7.79
N THR A 467 -67.19 -4.39 -7.08
CA THR A 467 -68.51 -4.83 -6.63
C THR A 467 -69.58 -3.80 -6.96
N GLY A 468 -70.83 -4.23 -7.07
CA GLY A 468 -71.98 -3.36 -7.31
C GLY A 468 -73.26 -3.90 -6.68
N SER A 469 -74.39 -3.33 -7.07
CA SER A 469 -75.70 -3.63 -6.52
C SER A 469 -76.76 -3.75 -7.60
N LEU A 470 -77.75 -4.62 -7.38
CA LEU A 470 -78.98 -4.69 -8.15
C LEU A 470 -80.15 -4.17 -7.30
N GLU A 471 -80.95 -3.27 -7.84
CA GLU A 471 -82.19 -2.77 -7.25
C GLU A 471 -83.35 -3.11 -8.19
N ILE A 472 -84.25 -3.99 -7.75
CA ILE A 472 -85.44 -4.39 -8.51
C ILE A 472 -86.64 -3.67 -7.93
N THR A 473 -87.35 -2.93 -8.77
CA THR A 473 -88.60 -2.27 -8.43
C THR A 473 -89.77 -3.04 -9.04
N LYS A 474 -90.66 -3.55 -8.19
CA LYS A 474 -91.81 -4.37 -8.60
C LYS A 474 -93.08 -3.55 -8.70
N THR A 475 -93.75 -3.62 -9.85
CA THR A 475 -94.98 -2.86 -10.13
C THR A 475 -96.12 -3.71 -10.69
N ASP A 476 -97.33 -3.16 -10.68
CA ASP A 476 -98.47 -3.71 -11.41
C ASP A 476 -98.38 -3.32 -12.90
N VAL A 477 -98.56 -4.27 -13.82
CA VAL A 477 -98.56 -4.04 -15.27
C VAL A 477 -99.67 -3.08 -15.72
N ALA A 478 -100.76 -2.97 -14.96
CA ALA A 478 -101.93 -2.18 -15.33
C ALA A 478 -101.71 -0.66 -15.25
N ASP A 479 -100.91 -0.20 -14.30
CA ASP A 479 -100.64 1.24 -14.08
C ASP A 479 -99.16 1.60 -14.04
N GLY A 480 -98.25 0.62 -13.98
CA GLY A 480 -96.80 0.80 -13.91
C GLY A 480 -96.30 1.49 -12.63
N ASN A 481 -97.19 1.88 -11.71
CA ASN A 481 -96.88 2.75 -10.57
C ASN A 481 -97.22 2.12 -9.22
N THR A 482 -98.19 1.20 -9.15
CA THR A 482 -98.52 0.50 -7.91
C THR A 482 -97.36 -0.42 -7.51
N ARG A 483 -96.72 -0.12 -6.39
CA ARG A 483 -95.58 -0.89 -5.84
C ARG A 483 -96.05 -2.20 -5.19
N LEU A 484 -95.37 -3.31 -5.50
CA LEU A 484 -95.77 -4.64 -5.03
C LEU A 484 -94.79 -5.19 -4.00
N LYS A 485 -95.27 -5.38 -2.77
CA LYS A 485 -94.54 -6.04 -1.68
C LYS A 485 -94.62 -7.57 -1.79
N GLY A 486 -93.52 -8.24 -1.49
CA GLY A 486 -93.47 -9.69 -1.28
C GLY A 486 -93.20 -10.54 -2.53
N ALA A 487 -92.95 -9.93 -3.70
CA ALA A 487 -92.27 -10.62 -4.81
C ALA A 487 -90.89 -11.08 -4.35
N GLU A 488 -90.53 -12.33 -4.63
CA GLU A 488 -89.21 -12.90 -4.34
C GLU A 488 -88.41 -13.08 -5.61
N PHE A 489 -87.16 -12.62 -5.59
CA PHE A 489 -86.22 -12.74 -6.69
C PHE A 489 -85.01 -13.56 -6.25
N THR A 490 -84.53 -14.42 -7.15
CA THR A 490 -83.26 -15.14 -7.02
C THR A 490 -82.32 -14.70 -8.13
N ILE A 491 -81.08 -14.37 -7.76
CA ILE A 491 -79.99 -14.02 -8.66
C ILE A 491 -79.09 -15.25 -8.85
N PHE A 492 -78.69 -15.50 -10.10
CA PHE A 492 -77.77 -16.55 -10.50
C PHE A 492 -76.53 -15.93 -11.15
N ASN A 493 -75.35 -16.52 -10.91
CA ASN A 493 -74.13 -16.16 -11.65
C ASN A 493 -74.14 -16.75 -13.08
N GLU A 494 -73.07 -16.49 -13.86
CA GLU A 494 -72.92 -16.99 -15.23
C GLU A 494 -72.92 -18.54 -15.31
N ASN A 495 -72.54 -19.24 -14.23
CA ASN A 495 -72.59 -20.71 -14.15
C ASN A 495 -74.00 -21.26 -13.79
N GLY A 496 -74.97 -20.38 -13.53
CA GLY A 496 -76.32 -20.75 -13.11
C GLY A 496 -76.46 -21.07 -11.61
N GLU A 497 -75.44 -20.78 -10.81
CA GLU A 497 -75.47 -20.99 -9.36
C GLU A 497 -76.18 -19.82 -8.66
N GLU A 498 -77.01 -20.12 -7.66
CA GLU A 498 -77.69 -19.11 -6.85
C GLU A 498 -76.67 -18.32 -6.01
N VAL A 499 -76.63 -17.00 -6.19
CA VAL A 499 -75.70 -16.10 -5.47
C VAL A 499 -76.39 -15.25 -4.42
N ALA A 500 -77.67 -14.92 -4.62
CA ALA A 500 -78.44 -14.12 -3.67
C ALA A 500 -79.95 -14.29 -3.88
N LYS A 501 -80.73 -14.09 -2.81
CA LYS A 501 -82.19 -14.16 -2.83
C LYS A 501 -82.80 -13.12 -1.92
N GLY A 502 -83.88 -12.47 -2.37
CA GLY A 502 -84.44 -11.31 -1.70
C GLY A 502 -85.90 -11.06 -2.04
N LYS A 503 -86.64 -10.44 -1.12
CA LYS A 503 -88.04 -10.06 -1.31
C LYS A 503 -88.19 -8.55 -1.41
N THR A 504 -89.17 -8.13 -2.19
CA THR A 504 -89.58 -6.73 -2.27
C THR A 504 -90.20 -6.25 -0.97
N ASP A 505 -89.76 -5.08 -0.52
CA ASP A 505 -90.22 -4.41 0.69
C ASP A 505 -91.58 -3.70 0.50
N LYS A 506 -91.99 -2.88 1.47
CA LYS A 506 -93.25 -2.13 1.41
C LYS A 506 -93.32 -1.10 0.27
N ASP A 507 -92.16 -0.66 -0.22
CA ASP A 507 -92.04 0.30 -1.31
C ASP A 507 -91.85 -0.42 -2.66
N GLY A 508 -91.97 -1.75 -2.66
CA GLY A 508 -91.86 -2.61 -3.83
C GLY A 508 -90.41 -2.81 -4.30
N ILE A 509 -89.42 -2.56 -3.44
CA ILE A 509 -87.99 -2.60 -3.81
C ILE A 509 -87.32 -3.83 -3.21
N ALA A 510 -86.55 -4.55 -4.01
CA ALA A 510 -85.60 -5.57 -3.56
C ALA A 510 -84.18 -5.14 -3.94
N ARG A 511 -83.28 -5.01 -2.96
CA ARG A 511 -81.90 -4.56 -3.17
C ARG A 511 -80.90 -5.65 -2.78
N PHE A 512 -79.92 -5.84 -3.64
CA PHE A 512 -78.83 -6.80 -3.50
C PHE A 512 -77.51 -6.05 -3.61
N ASP A 513 -76.75 -5.98 -2.53
CA ASP A 513 -75.50 -5.21 -2.46
C ASP A 513 -74.26 -6.12 -2.54
N ASN A 514 -73.13 -5.52 -2.91
CA ASN A 514 -71.81 -6.16 -2.97
C ASN A 514 -71.76 -7.39 -3.90
N LEU A 515 -72.54 -7.41 -4.97
CA LEU A 515 -72.41 -8.41 -6.03
C LEU A 515 -71.04 -8.21 -6.72
N PRO A 516 -70.19 -9.24 -6.79
CA PRO A 516 -68.91 -9.16 -7.49
C PRO A 516 -69.03 -8.74 -8.96
N PHE A 517 -67.90 -8.35 -9.54
CA PHE A 517 -67.81 -8.16 -10.99
C PHE A 517 -68.22 -9.44 -11.73
N GLY A 518 -69.05 -9.29 -12.75
CA GLY A 518 -69.48 -10.41 -13.57
C GLY A 518 -70.88 -10.26 -14.14
N LYS A 519 -71.28 -11.27 -14.91
CA LYS A 519 -72.60 -11.38 -15.51
C LYS A 519 -73.51 -12.21 -14.62
N TYR A 520 -74.74 -11.76 -14.54
CA TYR A 520 -75.78 -12.35 -13.70
C TYR A 520 -77.08 -12.48 -14.48
N SER A 521 -77.93 -13.38 -13.99
CA SER A 521 -79.34 -13.43 -14.36
C SER A 521 -80.20 -13.44 -13.11
N TYR A 522 -81.45 -12.99 -13.21
CA TYR A 522 -82.41 -13.15 -12.13
C TYR A 522 -83.80 -13.46 -12.67
N LYS A 523 -84.61 -14.13 -11.85
CA LYS A 523 -86.01 -14.42 -12.14
C LYS A 523 -86.85 -14.21 -10.88
N GLU A 524 -88.13 -13.93 -11.07
CA GLU A 524 -89.08 -14.00 -9.98
C GLU A 524 -89.31 -15.48 -9.61
N THR A 525 -89.10 -15.82 -8.35
CA THR A 525 -89.33 -17.18 -7.83
C THR A 525 -90.62 -17.29 -7.03
N PHE A 526 -91.18 -16.15 -6.59
CA PHE A 526 -92.46 -16.11 -5.90
C PHE A 526 -93.19 -14.80 -6.22
N ALA A 527 -94.39 -14.91 -6.79
CA ALA A 527 -95.23 -13.76 -7.11
C ALA A 527 -95.81 -13.10 -5.85
N PRO A 528 -96.02 -11.77 -5.84
CA PRO A 528 -96.83 -11.10 -4.84
C PRO A 528 -98.24 -11.71 -4.74
N ARG A 529 -98.83 -11.63 -3.55
CA ARG A 529 -100.19 -12.14 -3.33
C ARG A 529 -101.18 -11.48 -4.28
N GLY A 530 -101.92 -12.30 -5.04
CA GLY A 530 -102.92 -11.82 -6.00
C GLY A 530 -102.38 -11.58 -7.42
N TYR A 531 -101.10 -11.87 -7.68
CA TYR A 531 -100.47 -11.70 -8.99
C TYR A 531 -100.03 -13.05 -9.58
N LEU A 532 -99.89 -13.08 -10.90
CA LEU A 532 -99.24 -14.18 -11.64
C LEU A 532 -97.72 -13.97 -11.60
N ILE A 533 -96.97 -15.06 -11.50
CA ILE A 533 -95.51 -15.02 -11.55
C ILE A 533 -95.03 -14.59 -12.92
N ASN A 534 -94.06 -13.69 -12.96
CA ASN A 534 -93.35 -13.36 -14.18
C ASN A 534 -92.23 -14.41 -14.41
N GLU A 535 -92.42 -15.25 -15.42
CA GLU A 535 -91.46 -16.31 -15.80
C GLU A 535 -90.27 -15.78 -16.64
N GLU A 536 -90.25 -14.49 -16.98
CA GLU A 536 -89.15 -13.88 -17.71
C GLU A 536 -87.84 -13.92 -16.90
N THR A 537 -86.76 -14.26 -17.59
CA THR A 537 -85.40 -14.21 -17.04
C THR A 537 -84.72 -12.95 -17.53
N PHE A 538 -84.24 -12.15 -16.60
CA PHE A 538 -83.54 -10.90 -16.89
C PHE A 538 -82.04 -11.09 -16.69
N SER A 539 -81.24 -10.43 -17.52
CA SER A 539 -79.77 -10.44 -17.40
C SER A 539 -79.24 -9.05 -17.04
N PHE A 540 -78.18 -9.01 -16.25
CA PHE A 540 -77.44 -7.78 -15.95
C PHE A 540 -75.96 -8.09 -15.73
N GLU A 541 -75.12 -7.05 -15.74
CA GLU A 541 -73.68 -7.22 -15.60
C GLU A 541 -73.12 -6.10 -14.73
N ILE A 542 -72.38 -6.46 -13.69
CA ILE A 542 -71.65 -5.52 -12.83
C ILE A 542 -70.29 -5.28 -13.48
N LYS A 543 -70.06 -4.04 -13.95
CA LYS A 543 -68.85 -3.62 -14.68
C LYS A 543 -68.04 -2.58 -13.93
N GLU A 544 -68.70 -1.75 -13.13
CA GLU A 544 -68.08 -0.60 -12.45
C GLU A 544 -68.21 -0.73 -10.94
N ASN A 545 -67.18 -0.25 -10.21
CA ASN A 545 -67.18 -0.33 -8.76
C ASN A 545 -68.21 0.64 -8.16
N GLY A 546 -69.09 0.11 -7.31
CA GLY A 546 -70.23 0.83 -6.74
C GLY A 546 -71.42 1.01 -7.69
N GLN A 547 -71.43 0.34 -8.85
CA GLN A 547 -72.53 0.43 -9.82
C GLN A 547 -73.85 -0.02 -9.18
N ILE A 548 -74.93 0.77 -9.34
CA ILE A 548 -76.29 0.38 -8.93
C ILE A 548 -77.13 0.20 -10.19
N ILE A 549 -77.49 -1.05 -10.50
CA ILE A 549 -78.34 -1.40 -11.64
C ILE A 549 -79.78 -1.39 -11.17
N LYS A 550 -80.63 -0.58 -11.82
CA LYS A 550 -82.04 -0.44 -11.47
C LYS A 550 -82.90 -1.09 -12.53
N HIS A 551 -83.65 -2.12 -12.16
CA HIS A 551 -84.58 -2.80 -13.05
C HIS A 551 -86.01 -2.63 -12.54
N MET A 552 -86.97 -2.53 -13.46
CA MET A 552 -88.39 -2.49 -13.13
C MET A 552 -89.07 -3.73 -13.70
N VAL A 553 -89.78 -4.48 -12.86
CA VAL A 553 -90.43 -5.75 -13.23
C VAL A 553 -91.90 -5.67 -12.87
N ALA A 554 -92.77 -5.80 -13.86
CA ALA A 554 -94.21 -5.73 -13.67
C ALA A 554 -94.85 -7.13 -13.58
N ASP A 555 -95.89 -7.29 -12.75
CA ASP A 555 -96.75 -8.49 -12.77
C ASP A 555 -98.16 -8.16 -13.20
N LYS A 556 -98.82 -9.17 -13.74
CA LYS A 556 -100.24 -9.14 -14.05
C LYS A 556 -101.06 -9.64 -12.87
N LYS A 557 -102.06 -8.87 -12.42
CA LYS A 557 -103.06 -9.35 -11.44
C LYS A 557 -103.74 -10.63 -11.93
N LYS A 558 -103.99 -11.56 -11.00
CA LYS A 558 -104.84 -12.72 -11.25
C LYS A 558 -106.27 -12.24 -11.55
N ALA A 559 -106.88 -12.76 -12.62
CA ALA A 559 -108.28 -12.48 -12.91
C ALA A 559 -109.16 -12.99 -11.75
N VAL A 560 -110.02 -12.14 -11.22
CA VAL A 560 -111.00 -12.53 -10.21
C VAL A 560 -112.12 -13.29 -10.92
N ALA A 561 -112.14 -14.62 -10.81
CA ALA A 561 -113.27 -15.42 -11.26
C ALA A 561 -114.48 -15.19 -10.33
N ALA A 562 -115.64 -14.89 -10.92
CA ALA A 562 -116.91 -14.77 -10.20
C ALA A 562 -117.29 -16.11 -9.55
N ALA A 563 -117.64 -16.07 -8.27
CA ALA A 563 -118.02 -17.23 -7.48
C ALA A 563 -119.44 -17.75 -7.81
N PRO A 564 -119.67 -19.06 -7.69
CA PRO A 564 -120.95 -19.58 -7.23
C PRO A 564 -120.86 -20.26 -5.84
N VAL A 565 -122.05 -20.44 -5.29
CA VAL A 565 -122.49 -20.58 -3.89
C VAL A 565 -122.76 -22.06 -3.53
N PHE A 566 -122.64 -22.40 -2.23
CA PHE A 566 -123.07 -23.57 -1.39
C PHE A 566 -123.83 -24.77 -2.05
N GLU A 567 -123.69 -26.05 -1.63
CA GLU A 567 -124.21 -26.65 -0.38
C GLU A 567 -123.80 -28.15 -0.16
N LYS A 568 -124.11 -28.70 1.03
CA LYS A 568 -123.64 -29.91 1.78
C LYS A 568 -124.07 -31.32 1.31
N ALA A 569 -123.29 -32.37 1.68
CA ALA A 569 -123.60 -33.42 2.70
C ALA A 569 -122.84 -34.77 2.49
N SER A 570 -122.47 -35.44 3.61
CA SER A 570 -121.79 -36.76 3.79
C SER A 570 -122.73 -37.99 3.56
N PRO A 571 -122.43 -39.30 3.84
CA PRO A 571 -121.27 -39.96 4.50
C PRO A 571 -120.85 -41.42 4.05
N VAL A 572 -119.88 -42.04 4.77
CA VAL A 572 -119.77 -43.49 5.22
C VAL A 572 -119.00 -44.59 4.42
N VAL A 573 -117.96 -45.15 5.11
CA VAL A 573 -117.54 -46.59 5.32
C VAL A 573 -116.37 -47.29 4.56
N LYS A 574 -115.36 -47.70 5.38
CA LYS A 574 -114.45 -48.91 5.49
C LYS A 574 -113.86 -49.56 4.22
N THR A 575 -112.64 -50.14 4.16
CA THR A 575 -112.04 -51.24 4.98
C THR A 575 -110.52 -51.41 4.69
N GLU A 576 -109.78 -51.90 5.71
CA GLU A 576 -108.64 -52.85 5.78
C GLU A 576 -107.93 -53.41 4.52
N LYS A 577 -106.68 -53.96 4.50
CA LYS A 577 -105.43 -54.02 5.32
C LYS A 577 -104.50 -55.07 4.62
N VAL A 578 -103.23 -55.18 5.05
CA VAL A 578 -102.28 -56.35 4.94
C VAL A 578 -101.30 -56.36 3.72
N GLN A 579 -100.00 -56.04 3.92
CA GLN A 579 -98.79 -56.88 4.19
C GLN A 579 -98.28 -57.66 2.95
N THR A 580 -97.00 -57.99 2.72
CA THR A 580 -95.67 -57.95 3.40
C THR A 580 -94.62 -58.18 2.28
N VAL A 581 -93.31 -57.95 2.43
CA VAL A 581 -92.31 -58.98 2.84
C VAL A 581 -90.91 -58.36 2.61
N VAL A 582 -90.12 -58.08 3.68
CA VAL A 582 -88.89 -58.81 4.14
C VAL A 582 -87.58 -58.25 3.52
N LYS A 583 -86.45 -58.02 4.20
CA LYS A 583 -85.93 -58.34 5.55
C LYS A 583 -84.82 -57.31 5.95
N PRO A 584 -84.47 -57.21 7.24
CA PRO A 584 -83.46 -56.30 7.79
C PRO A 584 -82.15 -57.04 8.12
N VAL A 585 -81.17 -56.38 8.77
CA VAL A 585 -80.53 -56.83 10.04
C VAL A 585 -79.44 -55.83 10.53
N GLN A 586 -79.54 -55.55 11.83
CA GLN A 586 -78.65 -54.89 12.81
C GLN A 586 -77.40 -55.77 13.11
N ASN A 587 -76.26 -55.40 13.70
CA ASN A 587 -76.06 -54.87 15.06
C ASN A 587 -74.56 -55.00 15.48
N THR A 588 -74.10 -54.10 16.37
CA THR A 588 -73.17 -54.24 17.54
C THR A 588 -71.80 -54.95 17.51
N VAL A 589 -70.74 -54.16 17.82
CA VAL A 589 -69.86 -54.09 19.04
C VAL A 589 -69.19 -55.36 19.67
N LYS A 590 -67.88 -55.18 20.04
CA LYS A 590 -67.00 -55.87 21.07
C LYS A 590 -66.39 -57.25 20.72
N GLU A 591 -65.22 -57.74 21.17
CA GLU A 591 -64.03 -57.32 21.96
C GLU A 591 -62.95 -58.44 21.78
N GLU A 592 -61.68 -58.15 22.17
CA GLU A 592 -60.58 -59.07 22.57
C GLU A 592 -59.55 -59.70 21.57
N GLN A 593 -58.30 -59.69 22.08
CA GLN A 593 -56.95 -60.09 21.61
C GLN A 593 -56.68 -61.63 21.79
N PRO A 594 -55.49 -62.28 21.50
CA PRO A 594 -54.10 -61.82 21.72
C PRO A 594 -52.89 -62.40 20.89
N VAL A 595 -51.67 -61.89 21.22
CA VAL A 595 -50.30 -62.52 21.29
C VAL A 595 -49.18 -62.20 20.26
N LYS A 596 -48.20 -61.38 20.74
CA LYS A 596 -46.68 -61.35 20.67
C LYS A 596 -45.91 -61.28 19.32
N GLU A 597 -44.74 -60.63 19.16
CA GLU A 597 -43.65 -60.24 20.11
C GLU A 597 -42.69 -59.12 19.55
N ASN A 598 -42.20 -58.23 20.46
CA ASN A 598 -40.90 -57.52 20.61
C ASN A 598 -40.23 -56.71 19.44
N THR A 599 -39.56 -55.55 19.59
CA THR A 599 -39.10 -54.72 20.74
C THR A 599 -38.52 -53.35 20.29
N LEU A 600 -38.72 -52.33 21.15
CA LEU A 600 -37.83 -51.18 21.52
C LEU A 600 -37.73 -49.88 20.68
N PRO A 601 -37.45 -48.72 21.35
CA PRO A 601 -37.94 -47.40 20.98
C PRO A 601 -36.87 -46.46 20.40
N ASN A 602 -37.30 -45.37 19.75
CA ASN A 602 -36.43 -44.26 19.39
C ASN A 602 -36.97 -42.95 19.98
N THR A 603 -36.24 -42.38 20.94
CA THR A 603 -36.31 -40.96 21.30
C THR A 603 -34.88 -40.45 21.39
N GLY A 604 -34.54 -39.38 20.64
CA GLY A 604 -33.17 -38.88 20.50
C GLY A 604 -33.11 -37.36 20.48
N ASN A 605 -32.60 -36.83 21.58
CA ASN A 605 -32.31 -35.43 21.93
C ASN A 605 -31.02 -34.90 21.22
N PRO A 606 -30.99 -33.69 20.63
CA PRO A 606 -29.78 -33.13 20.04
C PRO A 606 -29.05 -32.23 21.05
N ASN A 607 -28.20 -32.79 21.90
CA ASN A 607 -27.30 -31.96 22.73
C ASN A 607 -26.03 -32.70 23.18
N GLN A 608 -25.16 -33.08 22.24
CA GLN A 608 -23.80 -33.54 22.55
C GLN A 608 -22.79 -33.21 21.43
N TYR A 609 -22.42 -31.93 21.26
CA TYR A 609 -21.23 -31.56 20.45
C TYR A 609 -20.43 -30.36 21.00
N ARG A 610 -20.59 -29.97 22.27
CA ARG A 610 -19.84 -28.83 22.85
C ARG A 610 -18.59 -29.21 23.66
N ALA A 611 -18.36 -30.49 23.99
CA ALA A 611 -17.19 -30.91 24.77
C ALA A 611 -15.99 -31.41 23.92
N VAL A 612 -16.22 -31.87 22.67
CA VAL A 612 -15.15 -32.43 21.82
C VAL A 612 -14.38 -31.34 21.05
N MET A 613 -14.98 -30.18 20.81
CA MET A 613 -14.34 -29.07 20.08
C MET A 613 -13.41 -28.20 20.95
N ILE A 614 -13.53 -28.27 22.29
CA ILE A 614 -12.66 -27.52 23.21
C ILE A 614 -11.35 -28.28 23.46
N GLY A 615 -11.38 -29.62 23.45
CA GLY A 615 -10.18 -30.46 23.63
C GLY A 615 -9.17 -30.35 22.48
N LEU A 616 -9.64 -30.25 21.23
CA LEU A 616 -8.79 -30.10 20.04
C LEU A 616 -8.13 -28.71 19.96
N PHE A 617 -8.76 -27.67 20.50
CA PHE A 617 -8.21 -26.30 20.49
C PHE A 617 -7.07 -26.13 21.51
N LEU A 618 -7.13 -26.82 22.66
CA LEU A 618 -6.08 -26.75 23.69
C LEU A 618 -4.80 -27.52 23.32
N ILE A 619 -4.90 -28.60 22.53
CA ILE A 619 -3.75 -29.37 22.05
C ILE A 619 -2.92 -28.55 21.02
N ILE A 620 -3.58 -27.76 20.18
CA ILE A 620 -2.92 -26.91 19.17
C ILE A 620 -2.20 -25.72 19.82
N ILE A 621 -2.79 -25.10 20.85
CA ILE A 621 -2.16 -23.99 21.60
C ILE A 621 -0.94 -24.48 22.39
N GLY A 622 -1.00 -25.68 22.98
CA GLY A 622 0.14 -26.31 23.67
C GLY A 622 1.33 -26.59 22.75
N ALA A 623 1.08 -27.07 21.53
CA ALA A 623 2.12 -27.33 20.53
C ALA A 623 2.79 -26.03 20.02
N ALA A 624 2.02 -24.96 19.83
CA ALA A 624 2.55 -23.65 19.43
C ALA A 624 3.44 -23.03 20.53
N TRP A 625 3.06 -23.17 21.81
CA TRP A 625 3.85 -22.66 22.94
C TRP A 625 5.17 -23.44 23.13
N TYR A 626 5.15 -24.76 22.94
CA TYR A 626 6.35 -25.60 22.99
C TYR A 626 7.37 -25.25 21.89
N LEU A 627 6.92 -24.97 20.66
CA LEU A 627 7.79 -24.57 19.55
C LEU A 627 8.40 -23.17 19.73
N LEU A 628 7.65 -22.23 20.30
CA LEU A 628 8.16 -20.88 20.62
C LEU A 628 9.22 -20.92 21.74
N LYS A 629 9.05 -21.78 22.74
CA LYS A 629 10.04 -21.95 23.82
C LYS A 629 11.34 -22.61 23.33
N ARG A 630 11.25 -23.52 22.37
CA ARG A 630 12.42 -24.18 21.75
C ARG A 630 13.23 -23.24 20.84
N LYS A 631 12.57 -22.32 20.13
CA LYS A 631 13.26 -21.27 19.34
C LYS A 631 14.00 -20.26 20.20
N LYS A 632 13.47 -19.92 21.38
CA LYS A 632 14.11 -19.00 22.33
C LYS A 632 15.33 -19.62 23.01
N ALA A 633 15.31 -20.92 23.29
CA ALA A 633 16.47 -21.64 23.84
C ALA A 633 17.63 -21.82 22.84
N GLN A 634 17.39 -21.65 21.53
CA GLN A 634 18.43 -21.68 20.50
C GLN A 634 19.01 -20.31 20.16
N SER A 635 18.37 -19.20 20.56
CA SER A 635 18.92 -17.84 20.37
C SER A 635 19.83 -17.38 21.51
N ASP A 636 19.79 -18.07 22.66
CA ASP A 636 20.57 -17.70 23.85
C ASP A 636 21.89 -18.50 23.96
N SER A 637 22.30 -19.19 22.88
CA SER A 637 23.54 -19.99 22.81
C SER A 637 24.46 -19.67 21.62
N GLU A 638 24.37 -18.46 21.04
CA GLU A 638 25.35 -17.92 20.08
C GLU A 638 25.93 -16.59 20.55
#